data_AF-A0A1G2LR16-F1
#
_entry.id   AF-A0A1G2LR16-F1
#
_cell.length_a   1.000
_cell.length_b   1.000
_cell.length_c   1.000
_cell.angle_alpha   90.00
_cell.angle_beta   90.00
_cell.angle_gamma   90.00
#
_symmetry.space_group_name_H-M   'P 1'
#
loop_
_entity.id
_entity.type
_entity.pdbx_description
1 polymer ?
#
loop_
_entity_poly.entity_id
_entity_poly.type
_entity_poly.pdbx_seq_one_letter_code
_entity_poly.pdbx_strand_id
1 'polypeptide(L)'
;MDNMEEKIPGITIDSKIRLAPDMVITPPPVESLLAQGIESSYWPRKVRENRELDKQVRLRRNLSLKLDALFHRLPRPTADVTLAVDSMEVNGNALTVLYESLAEFFESDKRNARLVLYLPFELLPALTWRPQLPGLAASIERFINAYMRCWKELLGETDVRANFADGNILEPELSPNGQKMVRKAAHLIPILLEKRYISMADVMALVKNSSEEILKNSIADTLPAIAKLGLITDEERGQLPDWAVTDKSANQKNTFANSEEKGRTWFFNLHEEAEFELKKMDMRLARDLERGYPKARALWERIDREEKLISEYANNISKMLAVNSLTAEDAMRYLSPAREMVLRLAAIRGIGKAIELIAENDFKKAALNIGAYENTVRNLCLPNSLEDKEEITSMLSRLFQLGLIDEAYINSFGLVLPKLNASFSDDQERIKAEIREFAPAILLLATDPVAHEFLHPFAIFYGSFLKGYARNNADLDVAVFVKPGIPVIKRKNIQDRLRKIFSHERIKGKIVEYWLEKKNGMLEVRDFTKPDVYLADRTWIHLLFAGIWMGKDNAIKDVYEKLLPGFLYSGGKILEGRDARMLWLGEMEREVLQYRLMHKGYFRLNPREGGIDSDGTDGLDPQSAFWDSGYRRLATILFIKRVFLPQLEENFR
;
A
#
# COMPACT_ATOMS: atom_id res chain seq x y z
N MET A 1 6.46 36.35 -19.31
CA MET A 1 6.22 37.34 -18.25
C MET A 1 6.89 36.82 -17.01
N ASP A 2 7.73 37.68 -16.44
CA ASP A 2 8.74 37.52 -15.38
C ASP A 2 8.64 36.35 -14.40
N ASN A 3 9.83 35.78 -14.15
CA ASN A 3 10.17 34.83 -13.09
C ASN A 3 9.62 35.28 -11.73
N MET A 4 8.44 34.80 -11.36
CA MET A 4 8.13 34.59 -9.94
C MET A 4 8.78 33.27 -9.53
N GLU A 5 10.04 33.35 -9.09
CA GLU A 5 10.53 32.42 -8.07
C GLU A 5 9.73 32.71 -6.79
N GLU A 6 8.53 32.13 -6.69
CA GLU A 6 7.92 31.93 -5.39
C GLU A 6 8.93 31.13 -4.56
N LYS A 7 9.50 31.78 -3.54
CA LYS A 7 10.17 31.09 -2.44
C LYS A 7 9.13 30.17 -1.81
N ILE A 8 9.06 28.94 -2.31
CA ILE A 8 8.34 27.84 -1.68
C ILE A 8 8.80 27.82 -0.22
N PRO A 9 7.90 27.84 0.77
CA PRO A 9 8.28 27.84 2.18
C PRO A 9 9.29 26.73 2.43
N GLY A 10 10.52 27.14 2.74
CA GLY A 10 11.61 26.25 3.08
C GLY A 10 11.24 25.57 4.38
N ILE A 11 10.68 24.37 4.28
CA ILE A 11 10.56 23.48 5.41
C ILE A 11 11.99 23.19 5.87
N THR A 12 12.43 23.90 6.92
CA THR A 12 13.73 23.67 7.54
C THR A 12 13.55 22.49 8.49
N ILE A 13 13.44 21.29 7.93
CA ILE A 13 13.44 20.06 8.72
C ILE A 13 14.90 19.77 9.08
N ASP A 14 15.26 19.93 10.36
CA ASP A 14 16.34 19.10 10.90
C ASP A 14 15.81 17.66 10.85
N SER A 15 16.18 16.93 9.80
CA SER A 15 15.64 15.59 9.57
C SER A 15 16.13 14.58 10.59
N LYS A 16 17.12 14.96 11.41
CA LYS A 16 17.76 14.08 12.37
C LYS A 16 17.24 14.37 13.76
N ILE A 17 17.04 13.30 14.51
CA ILE A 17 16.67 13.42 15.91
C ILE A 17 17.83 12.87 16.73
N ARG A 18 18.50 13.74 17.50
CA ARG A 18 19.55 13.31 18.44
C ARG A 18 18.93 12.69 19.68
N LEU A 19 19.41 11.51 20.05
CA LEU A 19 19.00 10.77 21.26
C LEU A 19 20.07 10.83 22.35
N ALA A 20 21.33 10.84 21.95
CA ALA A 20 22.53 10.95 22.78
C ALA A 20 23.63 11.65 21.95
N PRO A 21 24.80 12.03 22.51
CA PRO A 21 25.82 12.80 21.78
C PRO A 21 26.18 12.24 20.40
N ASP A 22 26.17 10.91 20.26
CA ASP A 22 26.54 10.20 19.01
C ASP A 22 25.40 9.36 18.40
N MET A 23 24.19 9.36 18.97
CA MET A 23 23.07 8.53 18.49
C MET A 23 21.98 9.37 17.84
N VAL A 24 21.53 8.93 16.67
CA VAL A 24 20.55 9.64 15.86
C VAL A 24 19.46 8.69 15.35
N ILE A 25 18.26 9.24 15.11
CA ILE A 25 17.23 8.66 14.24
C ILE A 25 17.24 9.45 12.94
N THR A 26 17.24 8.77 11.80
CA THR A 26 17.16 9.40 10.48
C THR A 26 16.01 8.84 9.65
N PRO A 27 15.38 9.67 8.81
CA PRO A 27 14.31 9.25 7.93
C PRO A 27 14.79 8.17 6.95
N PRO A 28 13.84 7.51 6.28
CA PRO A 28 14.15 6.65 5.16
C PRO A 28 15.02 7.35 4.10
N PRO A 29 16.05 6.69 3.55
CA PRO A 29 16.91 7.30 2.54
C PRO A 29 16.14 7.84 1.32
N VAL A 30 15.03 7.21 0.92
CA VAL A 30 14.18 7.72 -0.18
C VAL A 30 13.58 9.09 0.15
N GLU A 31 13.14 9.29 1.39
CA GLU A 31 12.61 10.58 1.84
C GLU A 31 13.74 11.61 1.94
N SER A 32 14.93 11.22 2.40
CA SER A 32 16.10 12.11 2.39
C SER A 32 16.55 12.49 0.97
N LEU A 33 16.45 11.58 -0.01
CA LEU A 33 16.70 11.90 -1.43
C LEU A 33 15.68 12.90 -1.96
N LEU A 34 14.40 12.71 -1.63
CA LEU A 34 13.35 13.65 -2.02
C LEU A 34 13.38 14.95 -1.22
N ALA A 35 14.15 15.03 -0.13
CA ALA A 35 14.35 16.20 0.71
C ALA A 35 15.55 17.09 0.29
N GLN A 36 16.07 16.97 -0.95
CA GLN A 36 17.33 17.63 -1.40
C GLN A 36 17.54 19.09 -0.99
N GLY A 37 18.82 19.45 -0.87
CA GLY A 37 19.30 20.80 -0.55
C GLY A 37 19.58 21.05 0.94
N ILE A 38 19.23 20.10 1.81
CA ILE A 38 19.46 20.24 3.25
C ILE A 38 20.90 19.82 3.58
N GLU A 39 21.68 20.73 4.17
CA GLU A 39 23.06 20.48 4.60
C GLU A 39 23.17 19.28 5.55
N SER A 40 22.09 18.95 6.27
CA SER A 40 22.04 17.87 7.25
C SER A 40 21.93 16.46 6.63
N SER A 41 21.72 16.29 5.33
CA SER A 41 21.62 14.94 4.72
C SER A 41 22.95 14.16 4.74
N TYR A 42 22.88 12.85 4.96
CA TYR A 42 24.05 11.94 4.89
C TYR A 42 24.48 11.57 3.47
N TRP A 43 23.70 11.93 2.44
CA TRP A 43 24.08 11.64 1.06
C TRP A 43 25.42 12.32 0.69
N PRO A 44 26.32 11.61 -0.02
CA PRO A 44 27.57 12.20 -0.49
C PRO A 44 27.33 13.48 -1.28
N ARG A 45 28.27 14.42 -1.21
CA ARG A 45 28.20 15.70 -1.96
C ARG A 45 27.88 15.50 -3.44
N LYS A 46 28.53 14.52 -4.09
CA LYS A 46 28.30 14.16 -5.50
C LYS A 46 26.85 13.76 -5.80
N VAL A 47 26.13 13.18 -4.84
CA VAL A 47 24.70 12.84 -4.97
C VAL A 47 23.85 14.08 -4.69
N ARG A 48 24.13 14.81 -3.61
CA ARG A 48 23.35 16.01 -3.21
C ARG A 48 23.38 17.13 -4.25
N GLU A 49 24.51 17.32 -4.92
CA GLU A 49 24.72 18.35 -5.94
C GLU A 49 24.45 17.83 -7.36
N ASN A 50 23.92 16.62 -7.53
CA ASN A 50 23.64 16.05 -8.84
C ASN A 50 22.43 16.76 -9.48
N ARG A 51 22.66 17.41 -10.63
CA ARG A 51 21.63 18.18 -11.36
C ARG A 51 20.48 17.33 -11.90
N GLU A 52 20.77 16.10 -12.32
CA GLU A 52 19.73 15.20 -12.85
C GLU A 52 18.82 14.71 -11.72
N LEU A 53 19.41 14.39 -10.56
CA LEU A 53 18.63 14.09 -9.36
C LEU A 53 17.72 15.26 -8.97
N ASP A 54 18.26 16.46 -8.95
CA ASP A 54 17.53 17.68 -8.61
C ASP A 54 16.34 17.92 -9.56
N LYS A 55 16.53 17.72 -10.86
CA LYS A 55 15.45 17.78 -11.85
C LYS A 55 14.33 16.77 -11.52
N GLN A 56 14.68 15.50 -11.28
CA GLN A 56 13.70 14.45 -10.97
C GLN A 56 12.96 14.71 -9.64
N VAL A 57 13.66 15.22 -8.62
CA VAL A 57 13.08 15.56 -7.32
C VAL A 57 12.10 16.73 -7.44
N ARG A 58 12.48 17.81 -8.16
CA ARG A 58 11.57 18.94 -8.42
C ARG A 58 10.32 18.49 -9.18
N LEU A 59 10.48 17.68 -10.22
CA LEU A 59 9.37 17.15 -11.00
C LEU A 59 8.38 16.39 -10.11
N ARG A 60 8.86 15.48 -9.27
CA ARG A 60 8.04 14.69 -8.34
C ARG A 60 7.34 15.54 -7.28
N ARG A 61 8.07 16.46 -6.63
CA ARG A 61 7.50 17.38 -5.63
C ARG A 61 6.40 18.25 -6.24
N ASN A 62 6.68 18.86 -7.39
CA ASN A 62 5.72 19.73 -8.07
C ASN A 62 4.48 18.95 -8.50
N LEU A 63 4.65 17.75 -9.06
CA LEU A 63 3.52 16.90 -9.43
C LEU A 63 2.69 16.50 -8.22
N SER A 64 3.34 16.10 -7.12
CA SER A 64 2.66 15.75 -5.88
C SER A 64 1.85 16.92 -5.33
N LEU A 65 2.41 18.13 -5.27
CA LEU A 65 1.70 19.30 -4.76
C LEU A 65 0.47 19.63 -5.62
N LYS A 66 0.57 19.49 -6.94
CA LYS A 66 -0.56 19.72 -7.86
C LYS A 66 -1.66 18.69 -7.69
N LEU A 67 -1.31 17.42 -7.51
CA LEU A 67 -2.28 16.36 -7.22
C LEU A 67 -2.94 16.54 -5.85
N ASP A 68 -2.15 16.84 -4.81
CA ASP A 68 -2.67 17.12 -3.46
C ASP A 68 -3.65 18.32 -3.50
N ALA A 69 -3.31 19.39 -4.23
CA ALA A 69 -4.18 20.55 -4.42
C ALA A 69 -5.47 20.21 -5.19
N LEU A 70 -5.41 19.35 -6.21
CA LEU A 70 -6.59 18.88 -6.94
C LEU A 70 -7.49 18.03 -6.05
N PHE A 71 -6.95 17.04 -5.35
CA PHE A 71 -7.71 16.15 -4.48
C PHE A 71 -8.33 16.88 -3.28
N HIS A 72 -7.69 17.95 -2.80
CA HIS A 72 -8.31 18.81 -1.80
C HIS A 72 -9.55 19.54 -2.32
N ARG A 73 -9.55 19.96 -3.61
CA ARG A 73 -10.72 20.58 -4.25
C ARG A 73 -11.80 19.58 -4.63
N LEU A 74 -11.42 18.35 -4.92
CA LEU A 74 -12.31 17.24 -5.24
C LEU A 74 -12.27 16.20 -4.13
N PRO A 75 -12.82 16.47 -2.94
CA PRO A 75 -12.66 15.60 -1.78
C PRO A 75 -13.23 14.19 -2.01
N ARG A 76 -14.28 14.06 -2.84
CA ARG A 76 -14.85 12.76 -3.23
C ARG A 76 -13.95 12.06 -4.25
N PRO A 77 -13.48 10.83 -3.98
CA PRO A 77 -12.62 10.08 -4.90
C PRO A 77 -13.21 9.84 -6.28
N THR A 78 -14.53 9.68 -6.34
CA THR A 78 -15.32 9.41 -7.54
C THR A 78 -15.68 10.64 -8.37
N ALA A 79 -15.28 11.84 -7.94
CA ALA A 79 -15.57 13.07 -8.69
C ALA A 79 -14.78 13.10 -10.02
N ASP A 80 -15.49 13.06 -11.15
CA ASP A 80 -14.92 13.14 -12.49
C ASP A 80 -14.36 14.55 -12.76
N VAL A 81 -13.09 14.61 -13.16
CA VAL A 81 -12.37 15.88 -13.34
C VAL A 81 -12.92 16.71 -14.50
N THR A 82 -13.52 16.08 -15.51
CA THR A 82 -14.07 16.79 -16.67
C THR A 82 -15.35 17.53 -16.27
N LEU A 83 -16.23 16.87 -15.51
CA LEU A 83 -17.42 17.50 -14.95
C LEU A 83 -17.07 18.65 -14.00
N ALA A 84 -16.05 18.46 -13.15
CA ALA A 84 -15.61 19.49 -12.22
C ALA A 84 -15.02 20.74 -12.90
N VAL A 85 -14.40 20.59 -14.07
CA VAL A 85 -13.97 21.74 -14.88
C VAL A 85 -15.15 22.45 -15.51
N ASP A 86 -16.09 21.69 -16.07
CA ASP A 86 -17.29 22.23 -16.72
C ASP A 86 -18.21 22.95 -15.70
N SER A 87 -18.23 22.49 -14.43
CA SER A 87 -18.94 23.14 -13.31
C SER A 87 -18.15 24.27 -12.62
N MET A 88 -16.93 24.57 -13.09
CA MET A 88 -16.00 25.55 -12.50
C MET A 88 -15.51 25.26 -11.08
N GLU A 89 -15.70 24.04 -10.56
CA GLU A 89 -15.11 23.58 -9.30
C GLU A 89 -13.58 23.45 -9.41
N VAL A 90 -13.09 23.08 -10.60
CA VAL A 90 -11.67 22.99 -10.93
C VAL A 90 -11.31 24.00 -12.00
N ASN A 91 -10.22 24.73 -11.77
CA ASN A 91 -9.71 25.71 -12.73
C ASN A 91 -9.00 24.99 -13.89
N GLY A 92 -9.48 25.20 -15.13
CA GLY A 92 -8.91 24.59 -16.34
C GLY A 92 -7.42 24.89 -16.56
N ASN A 93 -6.91 26.06 -16.15
CA ASN A 93 -5.46 26.36 -16.21
C ASN A 93 -4.66 25.50 -15.22
N ALA A 94 -5.19 25.29 -14.01
CA ALA A 94 -4.54 24.41 -13.03
C ALA A 94 -4.49 22.97 -13.55
N LEU A 95 -5.57 22.50 -14.19
CA LEU A 95 -5.62 21.18 -14.80
C LEU A 95 -4.68 21.06 -16.01
N THR A 96 -4.54 22.12 -16.82
CA THR A 96 -3.57 22.19 -17.94
C THR A 96 -2.16 21.92 -17.41
N VAL A 97 -1.76 22.66 -16.36
CA VAL A 97 -0.43 22.51 -15.74
C VAL A 97 -0.25 21.11 -15.14
N LEU A 98 -1.29 20.52 -14.56
CA LEU A 98 -1.24 19.15 -14.04
C LEU A 98 -1.00 18.12 -15.15
N TYR A 99 -1.75 18.16 -16.25
CA TYR A 99 -1.57 17.21 -17.36
C TYR A 99 -0.21 17.35 -18.03
N GLU A 100 0.30 18.57 -18.20
CA GLU A 100 1.68 18.79 -18.66
C GLU A 100 2.71 18.16 -17.71
N SER A 101 2.51 18.31 -16.40
CA SER A 101 3.41 17.74 -15.39
C SER A 101 3.36 16.20 -15.38
N LEU A 102 2.19 15.61 -15.59
CA LEU A 102 2.02 14.16 -15.72
C LEU A 102 2.70 13.63 -16.98
N ALA A 103 2.52 14.30 -18.12
CA ALA A 103 3.17 13.94 -19.38
C ALA A 103 4.71 14.00 -19.25
N GLU A 104 5.24 15.10 -18.71
CA GLU A 104 6.67 15.25 -18.45
C GLU A 104 7.19 14.16 -17.51
N PHE A 105 6.43 13.81 -16.47
CA PHE A 105 6.80 12.72 -15.56
C PHE A 105 6.93 11.37 -16.29
N PHE A 106 5.97 11.01 -17.15
CA PHE A 106 6.03 9.78 -17.95
C PHE A 106 7.14 9.77 -19.00
N GLU A 107 7.51 10.94 -19.52
CA GLU A 107 8.57 11.09 -20.52
C GLU A 107 9.98 11.12 -19.91
N SER A 108 10.10 11.58 -18.66
CA SER A 108 11.40 11.76 -17.99
C SER A 108 12.15 10.45 -17.70
N ASP A 109 11.44 9.36 -17.40
CA ASP A 109 12.03 8.04 -17.15
C ASP A 109 11.03 6.94 -17.50
N LYS A 110 11.47 5.95 -18.29
CA LYS A 110 10.64 4.78 -18.65
C LYS A 110 10.09 4.04 -17.43
N ARG A 111 10.81 4.06 -16.29
CA ARG A 111 10.35 3.37 -15.07
C ARG A 111 9.17 4.07 -14.40
N ASN A 112 8.89 5.33 -14.75
CA ASN A 112 7.68 6.02 -14.31
C ASN A 112 6.41 5.50 -15.00
N ALA A 113 6.54 4.67 -16.05
CA ALA A 113 5.40 4.06 -16.75
C ALA A 113 4.44 3.37 -15.77
N ARG A 114 4.95 2.70 -14.73
CA ARG A 114 4.14 1.97 -13.74
C ARG A 114 3.11 2.83 -13.00
N LEU A 115 3.28 4.16 -12.95
CA LEU A 115 2.27 5.06 -12.38
C LEU A 115 0.92 4.98 -13.12
N VAL A 116 0.91 4.62 -14.42
CA VAL A 116 -0.31 4.36 -15.21
C VAL A 116 -1.24 3.36 -14.53
N LEU A 117 -0.69 2.36 -13.84
CA LEU A 117 -1.49 1.34 -13.15
C LEU A 117 -2.33 1.91 -12.00
N TYR A 118 -1.90 3.04 -11.43
CA TYR A 118 -2.45 3.60 -10.19
C TYR A 118 -3.22 4.90 -10.39
N LEU A 119 -3.11 5.57 -11.53
CA LEU A 119 -3.81 6.83 -11.76
C LEU A 119 -5.32 6.66 -11.58
N PRO A 120 -6.01 7.53 -10.83
CA PRO A 120 -7.47 7.48 -10.70
C PRO A 120 -8.15 7.58 -12.05
N PHE A 121 -9.19 6.78 -12.26
CA PHE A 121 -9.91 6.75 -13.54
C PHE A 121 -10.64 8.07 -13.82
N GLU A 122 -11.06 8.74 -12.76
CA GLU A 122 -11.72 10.04 -12.75
C GLU A 122 -10.79 11.17 -13.21
N LEU A 123 -9.47 10.95 -13.21
CA LEU A 123 -8.50 11.89 -13.78
C LEU A 123 -8.24 11.66 -15.27
N LEU A 124 -8.73 10.55 -15.85
CA LEU A 124 -8.58 10.26 -17.27
C LEU A 124 -9.69 10.95 -18.07
N PRO A 125 -9.36 11.98 -18.87
CA PRO A 125 -10.36 12.68 -19.67
C PRO A 125 -10.85 11.79 -20.82
N ALA A 126 -12.16 11.71 -21.05
CA ALA A 126 -12.68 10.98 -22.21
C ALA A 126 -12.23 11.66 -23.51
N LEU A 127 -11.89 10.88 -24.56
CA LEU A 127 -11.55 11.44 -25.88
C LEU A 127 -12.71 12.17 -26.57
N THR A 128 -13.93 12.06 -26.06
CA THR A 128 -15.10 12.82 -26.50
C THR A 128 -15.21 14.19 -25.84
N TRP A 129 -14.51 14.44 -24.74
CA TRP A 129 -14.54 15.72 -24.06
C TRP A 129 -13.85 16.80 -24.90
N ARG A 130 -14.43 18.00 -24.93
CA ARG A 130 -13.98 19.14 -25.72
C ARG A 130 -13.87 20.35 -24.79
N PRO A 131 -12.75 20.50 -24.07
CA PRO A 131 -12.59 21.63 -23.15
C PRO A 131 -12.58 22.95 -23.94
N GLN A 132 -13.19 23.98 -23.39
CA GLN A 132 -13.25 25.30 -24.03
C GLN A 132 -11.89 26.00 -24.12
N LEU A 133 -10.97 25.65 -23.20
CA LEU A 133 -9.64 26.25 -23.12
C LEU A 133 -8.66 25.54 -24.08
N PRO A 134 -8.09 26.22 -25.10
CA PRO A 134 -7.21 25.57 -26.09
C PRO A 134 -5.95 24.97 -25.47
N GLY A 135 -5.36 25.62 -24.46
CA GLY A 135 -4.19 25.10 -23.75
C GLY A 135 -4.47 23.78 -23.04
N LEU A 136 -5.68 23.63 -22.47
CA LEU A 136 -6.10 22.40 -21.81
C LEU A 136 -6.24 21.25 -22.82
N ALA A 137 -6.86 21.50 -23.98
CA ALA A 137 -7.00 20.50 -25.04
C ALA A 137 -5.63 19.94 -25.49
N ALA A 138 -4.64 20.81 -25.73
CA ALA A 138 -3.29 20.41 -26.12
C ALA A 138 -2.57 19.60 -25.02
N SER A 139 -2.68 20.03 -23.76
CA SER A 139 -2.08 19.31 -22.63
C SER A 139 -2.69 17.93 -22.40
N ILE A 140 -4.00 17.79 -22.62
CA ILE A 140 -4.70 16.51 -22.53
C ILE A 140 -4.21 15.57 -23.62
N GLU A 141 -4.09 16.04 -24.87
CA GLU A 141 -3.58 15.24 -25.97
C GLU A 141 -2.17 14.71 -25.69
N ARG A 142 -1.26 15.59 -25.22
CA ARG A 142 0.09 15.19 -24.83
C ARG A 142 0.07 14.17 -23.70
N PHE A 143 -0.73 14.40 -22.66
CA PHE A 143 -0.89 13.48 -21.54
C PHE A 143 -1.40 12.11 -22.00
N ILE A 144 -2.45 12.05 -22.82
CA ILE A 144 -3.01 10.80 -23.33
C ILE A 144 -1.97 10.04 -24.14
N ASN A 145 -1.22 10.72 -25.01
CA ASN A 145 -0.15 10.11 -25.79
C ASN A 145 0.95 9.51 -24.90
N ALA A 146 1.39 10.25 -23.87
CA ALA A 146 2.38 9.76 -22.92
C ALA A 146 1.85 8.57 -22.10
N TYR A 147 0.61 8.67 -21.59
CA TYR A 147 -0.07 7.61 -20.84
C TYR A 147 -0.20 6.33 -21.69
N MET A 148 -0.66 6.44 -22.92
CA MET A 148 -0.89 5.30 -23.81
C MET A 148 0.41 4.65 -24.27
N ARG A 149 1.49 5.42 -24.44
CA ARG A 149 2.83 4.86 -24.67
C ARG A 149 3.26 4.01 -23.48
N CYS A 150 3.17 4.55 -22.27
CA CYS A 150 3.51 3.81 -21.05
C CYS A 150 2.62 2.57 -20.85
N TRP A 151 1.31 2.67 -21.08
CA TRP A 151 0.40 1.52 -21.01
C TRP A 151 0.80 0.39 -21.97
N LYS A 152 1.13 0.71 -23.23
CA LYS A 152 1.58 -0.27 -24.22
C LYS A 152 2.89 -0.95 -23.81
N GLU A 153 3.84 -0.18 -23.28
CA GLU A 153 5.11 -0.73 -22.75
C GLU A 153 4.84 -1.73 -21.61
N LEU A 154 3.89 -1.43 -20.71
CA LEU A 154 3.53 -2.29 -19.58
C LEU A 154 2.75 -3.56 -19.96
N LEU A 155 2.17 -3.67 -21.16
CA LEU A 155 1.58 -4.94 -21.62
C LEU A 155 2.64 -6.05 -21.73
N GLY A 156 3.92 -5.68 -21.86
CA GLY A 156 5.07 -6.58 -21.86
C GLY A 156 5.65 -6.89 -20.49
N GLU A 157 5.09 -6.35 -19.39
CA GLU A 157 5.56 -6.59 -18.01
C GLU A 157 4.70 -7.60 -17.24
N THR A 158 5.32 -8.57 -16.56
CA THR A 158 4.61 -9.65 -15.86
C THR A 158 4.68 -9.40 -14.35
N ASP A 159 3.53 -9.44 -13.71
CA ASP A 159 3.40 -9.33 -12.26
C ASP A 159 2.77 -10.60 -11.67
N VAL A 160 2.97 -10.79 -10.37
CA VAL A 160 2.22 -11.76 -9.59
C VAL A 160 0.79 -11.24 -9.39
N ARG A 161 -0.24 -12.09 -9.55
CA ARG A 161 -1.65 -11.67 -9.41
C ARG A 161 -1.98 -11.15 -8.02
N ALA A 162 -1.43 -11.77 -6.98
CA ALA A 162 -1.61 -11.34 -5.60
C ALA A 162 -1.29 -9.84 -5.40
N ASN A 163 -0.39 -9.27 -6.21
CA ASN A 163 -0.01 -7.84 -6.17
C ASN A 163 -1.19 -6.86 -6.28
N PHE A 164 -2.31 -7.26 -6.90
CA PHE A 164 -3.50 -6.42 -7.02
C PHE A 164 -4.80 -7.19 -6.74
N ALA A 165 -4.75 -8.45 -6.31
CA ALA A 165 -5.94 -9.17 -5.84
C ALA A 165 -6.14 -9.01 -4.33
N ASP A 166 -5.14 -9.41 -3.53
CA ASP A 166 -5.22 -9.45 -2.06
C ASP A 166 -3.95 -8.97 -1.34
N GLY A 167 -2.88 -8.66 -2.07
CA GLY A 167 -1.57 -8.29 -1.53
C GLY A 167 -0.81 -9.42 -0.82
N ASN A 168 -1.33 -10.65 -0.83
CA ASN A 168 -0.77 -11.78 -0.10
C ASN A 168 0.20 -12.57 -0.97
N ILE A 169 1.36 -11.98 -1.22
CA ILE A 169 2.42 -12.58 -2.02
C ILE A 169 3.17 -13.57 -1.13
N LEU A 170 3.07 -14.85 -1.47
CA LEU A 170 3.74 -15.91 -0.71
C LEU A 170 5.23 -15.97 -1.04
N GLU A 171 6.07 -16.35 -0.07
CA GLU A 171 7.45 -16.71 -0.36
C GLU A 171 7.48 -17.91 -1.34
N PRO A 172 8.46 -18.01 -2.25
CA PRO A 172 8.55 -19.11 -3.20
C PRO A 172 8.46 -20.50 -2.55
N GLU A 173 9.05 -20.66 -1.37
CA GLU A 173 9.02 -21.88 -0.56
C GLU A 173 7.61 -22.27 -0.08
N LEU A 174 6.72 -21.27 0.03
CA LEU A 174 5.33 -21.42 0.44
C LEU A 174 4.36 -21.54 -0.75
N SER A 175 4.88 -21.49 -1.98
CA SER A 175 4.10 -21.58 -3.22
C SER A 175 4.68 -22.68 -4.13
N PRO A 176 4.47 -23.97 -3.80
CA PRO A 176 5.11 -25.09 -4.51
C PRO A 176 4.72 -25.20 -5.99
N ASN A 177 3.60 -24.59 -6.39
CA ASN A 177 3.14 -24.53 -7.78
C ASN A 177 3.45 -23.18 -8.46
N GLY A 178 4.21 -22.31 -7.79
CA GLY A 178 4.38 -20.92 -8.18
C GLY A 178 3.12 -20.08 -7.94
N GLN A 179 3.28 -18.76 -8.07
CA GLN A 179 2.16 -17.83 -7.97
C GLN A 179 1.56 -17.56 -9.36
N LYS A 180 0.24 -17.36 -9.42
CA LYS A 180 -0.44 -17.00 -10.67
C LYS A 180 0.12 -15.67 -11.17
N MET A 181 0.57 -15.64 -12.42
CA MET A 181 1.12 -14.46 -13.08
C MET A 181 0.05 -13.72 -13.91
N VAL A 182 0.29 -12.44 -14.19
CA VAL A 182 -0.66 -11.55 -14.90
C VAL A 182 0.07 -10.44 -15.67
N ARG A 183 -0.59 -9.82 -16.64
CA ARG A 183 -0.23 -8.52 -17.22
C ARG A 183 -1.15 -7.44 -16.65
N LYS A 184 -0.77 -6.75 -15.57
CA LYS A 184 -1.62 -5.76 -14.88
C LYS A 184 -2.17 -4.68 -15.81
N ALA A 185 -1.39 -4.23 -16.78
CA ALA A 185 -1.81 -3.21 -17.74
C ALA A 185 -3.01 -3.66 -18.59
N ALA A 186 -3.13 -4.97 -18.89
CA ALA A 186 -4.29 -5.49 -19.61
C ALA A 186 -5.59 -5.25 -18.83
N HIS A 187 -5.55 -5.25 -17.50
CA HIS A 187 -6.73 -5.04 -16.68
C HIS A 187 -7.25 -3.59 -16.69
N LEU A 188 -6.53 -2.65 -17.30
CA LEU A 188 -7.03 -1.29 -17.54
C LEU A 188 -7.91 -1.19 -18.80
N ILE A 189 -7.96 -2.22 -19.65
CA ILE A 189 -8.73 -2.24 -20.91
C ILE A 189 -10.18 -1.73 -20.74
N PRO A 190 -10.97 -2.14 -19.72
CA PRO A 190 -12.35 -1.66 -19.57
C PRO A 190 -12.45 -0.14 -19.55
N ILE A 191 -11.61 0.53 -18.75
CA ILE A 191 -11.60 1.99 -18.64
C ILE A 191 -11.03 2.64 -19.90
N LEU A 192 -10.05 2.04 -20.55
CA LEU A 192 -9.51 2.58 -21.79
C LEU A 192 -10.52 2.53 -22.94
N LEU A 193 -11.39 1.52 -22.98
CA LEU A 193 -12.54 1.47 -23.89
C LEU A 193 -13.59 2.53 -23.52
N GLU A 194 -13.93 2.65 -22.23
CA GLU A 194 -14.89 3.65 -21.73
C GLU A 194 -14.46 5.07 -22.11
N LYS A 195 -13.18 5.41 -21.88
CA LYS A 195 -12.58 6.71 -22.23
C LYS A 195 -12.23 6.82 -23.73
N ARG A 196 -12.46 5.76 -24.51
CA ARG A 196 -12.20 5.59 -25.96
C ARG A 196 -10.75 5.67 -26.39
N TYR A 197 -9.80 5.51 -25.48
CA TYR A 197 -8.36 5.50 -25.79
C TYR A 197 -7.95 4.32 -26.67
N ILE A 198 -8.74 3.25 -26.61
CA ILE A 198 -8.68 2.09 -27.49
C ILE A 198 -10.09 1.72 -27.94
N SER A 199 -10.19 0.93 -29.00
CA SER A 199 -11.41 0.33 -29.51
C SER A 199 -11.44 -1.17 -29.23
N MET A 200 -12.61 -1.82 -29.36
CA MET A 200 -12.69 -3.29 -29.30
C MET A 200 -11.87 -3.95 -30.41
N ALA A 201 -11.71 -3.31 -31.56
CA ALA A 201 -10.82 -3.79 -32.62
C ALA A 201 -9.36 -3.86 -32.15
N ASP A 202 -8.90 -2.89 -31.35
CA ASP A 202 -7.55 -2.92 -30.77
C ASP A 202 -7.40 -4.07 -29.77
N VAL A 203 -8.41 -4.31 -28.92
CA VAL A 203 -8.42 -5.44 -27.98
C VAL A 203 -8.35 -6.77 -28.72
N MET A 204 -9.14 -6.92 -29.79
CA MET A 204 -9.11 -8.12 -30.65
C MET A 204 -7.77 -8.29 -31.34
N ALA A 205 -7.13 -7.20 -31.79
CA ALA A 205 -5.79 -7.23 -32.35
C ALA A 205 -4.75 -7.69 -31.31
N LEU A 206 -4.84 -7.22 -30.05
CA LEU A 206 -3.96 -7.68 -28.97
C LEU A 206 -4.10 -9.19 -28.71
N VAL A 207 -5.34 -9.71 -28.69
CA VAL A 207 -5.60 -11.15 -28.49
C VAL A 207 -5.08 -11.98 -29.66
N LYS A 208 -5.33 -11.54 -30.90
CA LYS A 208 -4.93 -12.27 -32.12
C LYS A 208 -3.42 -12.25 -32.33
N ASN A 209 -2.77 -11.12 -32.09
CA ASN A 209 -1.34 -10.94 -32.37
C ASN A 209 -0.43 -11.43 -31.25
N SER A 210 -0.96 -11.62 -30.04
CA SER A 210 -0.16 -12.16 -28.93
C SER A 210 0.03 -13.67 -29.07
N SER A 211 1.27 -14.14 -28.94
CA SER A 211 1.57 -15.56 -28.70
C SER A 211 1.59 -15.91 -27.21
N GLU A 212 1.53 -14.90 -26.32
CA GLU A 212 1.71 -15.08 -24.89
C GLU A 212 0.41 -15.40 -24.16
N GLU A 213 0.38 -16.54 -23.49
CA GLU A 213 -0.79 -17.03 -22.76
C GLU A 213 -1.14 -16.13 -21.56
N ILE A 214 -0.15 -15.58 -20.85
CA ILE A 214 -0.39 -14.70 -19.70
C ILE A 214 -1.16 -13.44 -20.13
N LEU A 215 -0.77 -12.80 -21.23
CA LEU A 215 -1.46 -11.62 -21.74
C LEU A 215 -2.88 -11.97 -22.18
N LYS A 216 -3.06 -13.07 -22.91
CA LYS A 216 -4.38 -13.58 -23.32
C LYS A 216 -5.30 -13.81 -22.13
N ASN A 217 -4.83 -14.51 -21.11
CA ASN A 217 -5.59 -14.76 -19.88
C ASN A 217 -5.91 -13.46 -19.13
N SER A 218 -4.98 -12.50 -19.09
CA SER A 218 -5.21 -11.21 -18.45
C SER A 218 -6.25 -10.36 -19.21
N ILE A 219 -6.28 -10.44 -20.55
CA ILE A 219 -7.34 -9.80 -21.34
C ILE A 219 -8.69 -10.50 -21.08
N ALA A 220 -8.72 -11.84 -21.05
CA ALA A 220 -9.95 -12.58 -20.77
C ALA A 220 -10.55 -12.25 -19.41
N ASP A 221 -9.72 -12.02 -18.38
CA ASP A 221 -10.18 -11.58 -17.06
C ASP A 221 -10.99 -10.25 -17.12
N THR A 222 -10.79 -9.42 -18.15
CA THR A 222 -11.49 -8.13 -18.32
C THR A 222 -12.83 -8.21 -19.03
N LEU A 223 -13.08 -9.28 -19.78
CA LEU A 223 -14.28 -9.40 -20.63
C LEU A 223 -15.59 -9.30 -19.84
N PRO A 224 -15.73 -9.87 -18.62
CA PRO A 224 -16.94 -9.68 -17.82
C PRO A 224 -17.20 -8.21 -17.48
N ALA A 225 -16.16 -7.45 -17.14
CA ALA A 225 -16.28 -6.02 -16.83
C ALA A 225 -16.64 -5.21 -18.09
N ILE A 226 -16.02 -5.51 -19.25
CA ILE A 226 -16.34 -4.87 -20.54
C ILE A 226 -17.81 -5.11 -20.93
N ALA A 227 -18.28 -6.36 -20.82
CA ALA A 227 -19.67 -6.72 -21.08
C ALA A 227 -20.63 -5.99 -20.16
N LYS A 228 -20.28 -5.91 -18.87
CA LYS A 228 -21.11 -5.21 -17.88
C LYS A 228 -21.22 -3.71 -18.17
N LEU A 229 -20.14 -3.07 -18.59
CA LEU A 229 -20.12 -1.66 -18.98
C LEU A 229 -20.82 -1.40 -20.33
N GLY A 230 -21.32 -2.44 -21.01
CA GLY A 230 -21.97 -2.31 -22.32
C GLY A 230 -20.98 -1.91 -23.43
N LEU A 231 -19.70 -2.20 -23.27
CA LEU A 231 -18.61 -1.78 -24.17
C LEU A 231 -18.29 -2.82 -25.25
N ILE A 232 -18.99 -3.96 -25.25
CA ILE A 232 -18.88 -5.02 -26.25
C ILE A 232 -20.28 -5.44 -26.71
N THR A 233 -20.46 -5.57 -28.02
CA THR A 233 -21.71 -6.05 -28.63
C THR A 233 -21.78 -7.58 -28.62
N ASP A 234 -22.97 -8.16 -28.79
CA ASP A 234 -23.15 -9.61 -28.90
C ASP A 234 -22.39 -10.20 -30.11
N GLU A 235 -22.28 -9.45 -31.21
CA GLU A 235 -21.52 -9.84 -32.40
C GLU A 235 -20.02 -9.91 -32.10
N GLU A 236 -19.46 -8.87 -31.47
CA GLU A 236 -18.05 -8.84 -31.06
C GLU A 236 -17.75 -9.92 -30.02
N ARG A 237 -18.70 -10.20 -29.13
CA ARG A 237 -18.60 -11.29 -28.15
C ARG A 237 -18.53 -12.65 -28.84
N GLY A 238 -19.29 -12.85 -29.92
CA GLY A 238 -19.26 -14.06 -30.74
C GLY A 238 -17.95 -14.25 -31.54
N GLN A 239 -17.15 -13.19 -31.70
CA GLN A 239 -15.85 -13.24 -32.38
C GLN A 239 -14.69 -13.56 -31.42
N LEU A 240 -14.93 -13.54 -30.11
CA LEU A 240 -13.93 -13.90 -29.11
C LEU A 240 -13.65 -15.42 -29.16
N PRO A 241 -12.40 -15.85 -29.00
CA PRO A 241 -12.08 -17.28 -28.92
C PRO A 241 -12.85 -17.98 -27.78
N ASP A 242 -13.22 -19.24 -27.96
CA ASP A 242 -13.99 -20.02 -26.96
C ASP A 242 -13.36 -19.99 -25.55
N TRP A 243 -12.03 -19.99 -25.45
CA TRP A 243 -11.31 -19.92 -24.16
C TRP A 243 -11.47 -18.59 -23.43
N ALA A 244 -11.79 -17.52 -24.17
CA ALA A 244 -12.05 -16.19 -23.62
C ALA A 244 -13.52 -16.07 -23.15
N VAL A 245 -14.40 -16.93 -23.64
CA VAL A 245 -15.84 -16.97 -23.31
C VAL A 245 -16.15 -18.01 -22.22
N THR A 246 -15.23 -18.96 -21.95
CA THR A 246 -15.40 -19.90 -20.82
C THR A 246 -15.46 -19.13 -19.51
N ASP A 247 -16.68 -18.98 -19.01
CA ASP A 247 -17.01 -18.29 -17.77
C ASP A 247 -16.45 -19.08 -16.57
N LYS A 248 -15.14 -18.98 -16.34
CA LYS A 248 -14.50 -19.48 -15.11
C LYS A 248 -14.99 -18.70 -13.88
N SER A 249 -15.65 -17.55 -14.07
CA SER A 249 -16.25 -16.76 -12.99
C SER A 249 -17.58 -17.36 -12.50
N ALA A 250 -18.36 -18.03 -13.37
CA ALA A 250 -19.62 -18.67 -12.97
C ALA A 250 -19.45 -19.78 -11.92
N ASN A 251 -18.33 -20.52 -11.92
CA ASN A 251 -18.10 -21.60 -10.95
C ASN A 251 -17.56 -21.14 -9.58
N GLN A 252 -17.11 -19.89 -9.43
CA GLN A 252 -16.78 -19.30 -8.12
C GLN A 252 -17.91 -18.39 -7.58
N LYS A 253 -18.86 -17.98 -8.44
CA LYS A 253 -19.97 -17.07 -8.11
C LYS A 253 -21.07 -17.68 -7.24
N ASN A 254 -21.21 -19.01 -7.18
CA ASN A 254 -22.30 -19.65 -6.44
C ASN A 254 -22.08 -19.82 -4.93
N THR A 255 -20.92 -19.43 -4.37
CA THR A 255 -20.67 -19.58 -2.93
C THR A 255 -20.98 -18.34 -2.10
N PHE A 256 -21.10 -17.15 -2.69
CA PHE A 256 -21.39 -15.90 -1.95
C PHE A 256 -22.71 -15.22 -2.34
N ALA A 257 -23.23 -15.44 -3.55
CA ALA A 257 -24.49 -14.83 -3.99
C ALA A 257 -25.76 -15.60 -3.54
N ASN A 258 -25.60 -16.82 -3.02
CA ASN A 258 -26.70 -17.66 -2.52
C ASN A 258 -26.65 -17.88 -0.99
N SER A 259 -26.05 -16.96 -0.22
CA SER A 259 -26.33 -16.97 1.23
C SER A 259 -27.78 -16.53 1.41
N GLU A 260 -28.65 -17.43 1.87
CA GLU A 260 -30.00 -17.04 2.32
C GLU A 260 -29.91 -15.76 3.14
N GLU A 261 -30.75 -14.78 2.79
CA GLU A 261 -30.77 -13.49 3.45
C GLU A 261 -30.96 -13.71 4.96
N LYS A 262 -29.88 -13.49 5.73
CA LYS A 262 -29.87 -13.78 7.15
C LYS A 262 -30.82 -12.82 7.85
N GLY A 263 -31.92 -13.36 8.38
CA GLY A 263 -32.95 -12.58 9.06
C GLY A 263 -32.66 -12.29 10.53
N ARG A 264 -33.62 -11.63 11.19
CA ARG A 264 -33.54 -11.26 12.62
C ARG A 264 -33.31 -12.46 13.56
N THR A 265 -33.85 -13.63 13.21
CA THR A 265 -33.62 -14.88 13.96
C THR A 265 -32.15 -15.32 13.95
N TRP A 266 -31.47 -15.20 12.80
CA TRP A 266 -30.04 -15.50 12.72
C TRP A 266 -29.23 -14.62 13.67
N PHE A 267 -29.52 -13.32 13.68
CA PHE A 267 -28.82 -12.38 14.55
C PHE A 267 -28.92 -12.77 16.03
N PHE A 268 -30.10 -13.17 16.52
CA PHE A 268 -30.25 -13.58 17.93
C PHE A 268 -29.61 -14.94 18.26
N ASN A 269 -29.36 -15.79 17.25
CA ASN A 269 -28.67 -17.07 17.42
C ASN A 269 -27.17 -16.99 17.08
N LEU A 270 -26.64 -15.78 16.82
CA LEU A 270 -25.28 -15.59 16.31
C LEU A 270 -24.19 -16.11 17.25
N HIS A 271 -24.47 -16.14 18.56
CA HIS A 271 -23.54 -16.67 19.55
C HIS A 271 -23.28 -18.18 19.37
N GLU A 272 -24.33 -18.97 19.12
CA GLU A 272 -24.20 -20.41 18.88
C GLU A 272 -23.45 -20.70 17.56
N GLU A 273 -23.72 -19.90 16.53
CA GLU A 273 -23.04 -20.01 15.23
C GLU A 273 -21.55 -19.68 15.36
N ALA A 274 -21.21 -18.61 16.09
CA ALA A 274 -19.82 -18.21 16.33
C ALA A 274 -19.05 -19.26 17.14
N GLU A 275 -19.65 -19.82 18.19
CA GLU A 275 -19.03 -20.89 18.98
C GLU A 275 -18.73 -22.11 18.11
N PHE A 276 -19.68 -22.50 17.26
CA PHE A 276 -19.50 -23.62 16.32
C PHE A 276 -18.35 -23.38 15.33
N GLU A 277 -18.31 -22.21 14.68
CA GLU A 277 -17.25 -21.90 13.71
C GLU A 277 -15.88 -21.76 14.37
N LEU A 278 -15.79 -21.16 15.57
CA LEU A 278 -14.54 -21.08 16.33
C LEU A 278 -14.01 -22.48 16.70
N LYS A 279 -14.87 -23.38 17.17
CA LYS A 279 -14.49 -24.76 17.49
C LYS A 279 -13.96 -25.50 16.26
N LYS A 280 -14.60 -25.31 15.11
CA LYS A 280 -14.17 -25.88 13.82
C LYS A 280 -12.81 -25.33 13.38
N MET A 281 -12.53 -24.05 13.62
CA MET A 281 -11.20 -23.46 13.39
C MET A 281 -10.14 -24.08 14.30
N ASP A 282 -10.42 -24.27 15.58
CA ASP A 282 -9.50 -24.87 16.55
C ASP A 282 -9.21 -26.35 16.22
N MET A 283 -10.24 -27.12 15.84
CA MET A 283 -10.08 -28.49 15.36
C MET A 283 -9.18 -28.56 14.12
N ARG A 284 -9.30 -27.58 13.20
CA ARG A 284 -8.46 -27.53 12.01
C ARG A 284 -7.02 -27.12 12.33
N LEU A 285 -6.81 -26.16 13.24
CA LEU A 285 -5.49 -25.82 13.74
C LEU A 285 -4.78 -27.05 14.33
N ALA A 286 -5.48 -27.80 15.19
CA ALA A 286 -4.93 -29.04 15.77
C ALA A 286 -4.51 -30.05 14.68
N ARG A 287 -5.40 -30.28 13.71
CA ARG A 287 -5.13 -31.18 12.57
C ARG A 287 -3.97 -30.72 11.69
N ASP A 288 -3.84 -29.42 11.42
CA ASP A 288 -2.77 -28.88 10.60
C ASP A 288 -1.42 -29.02 11.32
N LEU A 289 -1.38 -28.80 12.65
CA LEU A 289 -0.19 -29.06 13.48
C LEU A 289 0.18 -30.55 13.51
N GLU A 290 -0.79 -31.45 13.65
CA GLU A 290 -0.56 -32.91 13.58
C GLU A 290 0.02 -33.36 12.23
N ARG A 291 -0.35 -32.69 11.14
CA ARG A 291 0.17 -32.92 9.77
C ARG A 291 1.57 -32.34 9.54
N GLY A 292 2.15 -31.68 10.54
CA GLY A 292 3.47 -31.07 10.43
C GLY A 292 3.48 -29.72 9.71
N TYR A 293 2.34 -29.02 9.60
CA TYR A 293 2.35 -27.64 9.11
C TYR A 293 3.19 -26.76 10.07
N PRO A 294 3.97 -25.79 9.55
CA PRO A 294 4.68 -24.85 10.40
C PRO A 294 3.72 -24.13 11.36
N LYS A 295 4.02 -24.16 12.67
CA LYS A 295 3.15 -23.60 13.72
C LYS A 295 2.74 -22.15 13.43
N ALA A 296 3.68 -21.32 12.98
CA ALA A 296 3.41 -19.93 12.63
C ALA A 296 2.37 -19.80 11.50
N ARG A 297 2.44 -20.69 10.50
CA ARG A 297 1.49 -20.71 9.38
C ARG A 297 0.11 -21.16 9.82
N ALA A 298 0.02 -22.25 10.59
CA ALA A 298 -1.26 -22.76 11.06
C ALA A 298 -1.98 -21.73 11.97
N LEU A 299 -1.23 -21.03 12.83
CA LEU A 299 -1.76 -19.90 13.61
C LEU A 299 -2.21 -18.73 12.74
N TRP A 300 -1.41 -18.35 11.74
CA TRP A 300 -1.80 -17.29 10.80
C TRP A 300 -3.09 -17.64 10.05
N GLU A 301 -3.26 -18.88 9.59
CA GLU A 301 -4.49 -19.31 8.90
C GLU A 301 -5.72 -19.30 9.81
N ARG A 302 -5.56 -19.62 11.09
CA ARG A 302 -6.65 -19.48 12.08
C ARG A 302 -7.07 -18.02 12.21
N ILE A 303 -6.11 -17.12 12.43
CA ILE A 303 -6.37 -15.67 12.58
C ILE A 303 -7.01 -15.11 11.30
N ASP A 304 -6.55 -15.53 10.12
CA ASP A 304 -7.13 -15.11 8.84
C ASP A 304 -8.59 -15.57 8.68
N ARG A 305 -8.94 -16.79 9.13
CA ARG A 305 -10.33 -17.27 9.12
C ARG A 305 -11.22 -16.55 10.12
N GLU A 306 -10.69 -16.25 11.30
CA GLU A 306 -11.40 -15.46 12.32
C GLU A 306 -11.74 -14.06 11.77
N GLU A 307 -10.79 -13.39 11.12
CA GLU A 307 -11.00 -12.08 10.48
C GLU A 307 -12.03 -12.13 9.33
N LYS A 308 -12.05 -13.22 8.56
CA LYS A 308 -13.07 -13.47 7.53
C LYS A 308 -14.46 -13.64 8.14
N LEU A 309 -14.58 -14.40 9.23
CA LEU A 309 -15.84 -14.59 9.96
C LEU A 309 -16.36 -13.27 10.54
N ILE A 310 -15.49 -12.48 11.18
CA ILE A 310 -15.84 -11.12 11.66
C ILE A 310 -16.38 -10.27 10.51
N SER A 311 -15.73 -10.31 9.35
CA SER A 311 -16.14 -9.53 8.17
C SER A 311 -17.49 -9.98 7.60
N GLU A 312 -17.74 -11.29 7.56
CA GLU A 312 -19.01 -11.87 7.12
C GLU A 312 -20.15 -11.46 8.05
N TYR A 313 -19.98 -11.64 9.36
CA TYR A 313 -20.97 -11.24 10.36
C TYR A 313 -21.22 -9.73 10.34
N ALA A 314 -20.17 -8.92 10.27
CA ALA A 314 -20.30 -7.47 10.15
C ALA A 314 -21.09 -7.05 8.90
N ASN A 315 -20.87 -7.70 7.75
CA ASN A 315 -21.64 -7.43 6.53
C ASN A 315 -23.14 -7.71 6.74
N ASN A 316 -23.50 -8.85 7.32
CA ASN A 316 -24.90 -9.20 7.57
C ASN A 316 -25.55 -8.24 8.59
N ILE A 317 -24.86 -7.95 9.71
CA ILE A 317 -25.33 -6.98 10.72
C ILE A 317 -25.55 -5.60 10.06
N SER A 318 -24.63 -5.16 9.21
CA SER A 318 -24.71 -3.85 8.57
C SER A 318 -25.93 -3.70 7.67
N LYS A 319 -26.22 -4.71 6.85
CA LYS A 319 -27.40 -4.74 5.97
C LYS A 319 -28.69 -4.65 6.78
N MET A 320 -28.77 -5.41 7.88
CA MET A 320 -29.94 -5.42 8.76
C MET A 320 -30.16 -4.08 9.48
N LEU A 321 -29.09 -3.45 9.96
CA LEU A 321 -29.16 -2.11 10.57
C LEU A 321 -29.56 -1.04 9.53
N ALA A 322 -28.98 -1.07 8.33
CA ALA A 322 -29.26 -0.08 7.28
C ALA A 322 -30.74 -0.07 6.85
N VAL A 323 -31.38 -1.25 6.79
CA VAL A 323 -32.82 -1.39 6.47
C VAL A 323 -33.74 -1.28 7.69
N ASN A 324 -33.20 -1.00 8.88
CA ASN A 324 -33.91 -0.93 10.17
C ASN A 324 -34.61 -2.24 10.58
N SER A 325 -34.13 -3.39 10.12
CA SER A 325 -34.59 -4.70 10.63
C SER A 325 -33.98 -5.06 11.98
N LEU A 326 -32.90 -4.36 12.37
CA LEU A 326 -32.34 -4.29 13.72
C LEU A 326 -32.37 -2.86 14.24
N THR A 327 -32.55 -2.69 15.55
CA THR A 327 -32.40 -1.39 16.23
C THR A 327 -30.97 -1.18 16.70
N ALA A 328 -30.63 0.06 17.07
CA ALA A 328 -29.36 0.34 17.72
C ALA A 328 -29.17 -0.48 19.01
N GLU A 329 -30.25 -0.64 19.79
CA GLU A 329 -30.26 -1.44 21.01
C GLU A 329 -29.96 -2.92 20.75
N ASP A 330 -30.48 -3.48 19.64
CA ASP A 330 -30.19 -4.87 19.25
C ASP A 330 -28.69 -5.07 19.02
N ALA A 331 -28.04 -4.17 18.27
CA ALA A 331 -26.60 -4.23 18.03
C ALA A 331 -25.77 -4.06 19.31
N MET A 332 -26.21 -3.19 20.23
CA MET A 332 -25.53 -2.96 21.51
C MET A 332 -25.46 -4.21 22.41
N ARG A 333 -26.34 -5.21 22.21
CA ARG A 333 -26.30 -6.48 22.98
C ARG A 333 -25.01 -7.27 22.77
N TYR A 334 -24.36 -7.10 21.62
CA TYR A 334 -23.09 -7.75 21.29
C TYR A 334 -21.87 -6.90 21.65
N LEU A 335 -22.07 -5.65 22.12
CA LEU A 335 -20.99 -4.75 22.54
C LEU A 335 -20.59 -4.93 24.02
N SER A 336 -21.19 -5.89 24.75
CA SER A 336 -20.83 -6.16 26.14
C SER A 336 -19.45 -6.86 26.23
N PRO A 337 -18.55 -6.45 27.15
CA PRO A 337 -17.26 -7.11 27.37
C PRO A 337 -17.35 -8.61 27.70
N ALA A 338 -18.50 -9.07 28.19
CA ALA A 338 -18.75 -10.48 28.50
C ALA A 338 -18.98 -11.36 27.26
N ARG A 339 -19.14 -10.77 26.06
CA ARG A 339 -19.34 -11.49 24.79
C ARG A 339 -18.02 -11.92 24.17
N GLU A 340 -18.07 -12.92 23.29
CA GLU A 340 -16.92 -13.34 22.50
C GLU A 340 -16.34 -12.17 21.70
N MET A 341 -15.01 -12.06 21.66
CA MET A 341 -14.31 -11.00 20.93
C MET A 341 -14.77 -10.91 19.47
N VAL A 342 -14.90 -12.05 18.77
CA VAL A 342 -15.38 -12.11 17.38
C VAL A 342 -16.72 -11.39 17.20
N LEU A 343 -17.67 -11.60 18.11
CA LEU A 343 -18.99 -10.97 18.04
C LEU A 343 -18.92 -9.47 18.33
N ARG A 344 -18.12 -9.05 19.31
CA ARG A 344 -17.92 -7.64 19.62
C ARG A 344 -17.32 -6.89 18.43
N LEU A 345 -16.24 -7.42 17.86
CA LEU A 345 -15.58 -6.83 16.68
C LEU A 345 -16.50 -6.81 15.47
N ALA A 346 -17.28 -7.88 15.24
CA ALA A 346 -18.27 -7.93 14.17
C ALA A 346 -19.38 -6.88 14.34
N ALA A 347 -19.83 -6.65 15.58
CA ALA A 347 -20.83 -5.63 15.89
C ALA A 347 -20.28 -4.21 15.69
N ILE A 348 -19.07 -3.90 16.18
CA ILE A 348 -18.40 -2.60 15.96
C ILE A 348 -18.28 -2.31 14.46
N ARG A 349 -17.72 -3.27 13.71
CA ARG A 349 -17.55 -3.15 12.25
C ARG A 349 -18.88 -3.04 11.52
N GLY A 350 -19.88 -3.82 11.95
CA GLY A 350 -21.22 -3.84 11.37
C GLY A 350 -21.95 -2.51 11.55
N ILE A 351 -21.82 -1.87 12.71
CA ILE A 351 -22.33 -0.50 12.96
C ILE A 351 -21.68 0.50 12.00
N GLY A 352 -20.34 0.48 11.89
CA GLY A 352 -19.60 1.34 10.96
C GLY A 352 -20.11 1.21 9.53
N LYS A 353 -20.14 -0.02 9.01
CA LYS A 353 -20.64 -0.31 7.65
C LYS A 353 -22.11 0.07 7.45
N ALA A 354 -22.96 -0.07 8.47
CA ALA A 354 -24.36 0.35 8.37
C ALA A 354 -24.46 1.87 8.16
N ILE A 355 -23.66 2.65 8.90
CA ILE A 355 -23.63 4.11 8.76
C ILE A 355 -23.12 4.50 7.37
N GLU A 356 -22.11 3.81 6.85
CA GLU A 356 -21.61 4.03 5.48
C GLU A 356 -22.69 3.77 4.43
N LEU A 357 -23.39 2.63 4.49
CA LEU A 357 -24.51 2.30 3.59
C LEU A 357 -25.65 3.33 3.67
N ILE A 358 -25.93 3.85 4.87
CA ILE A 358 -26.91 4.92 5.05
C ILE A 358 -26.40 6.22 4.40
N ALA A 359 -25.11 6.54 4.55
CA ALA A 359 -24.52 7.78 4.04
C ALA A 359 -24.53 7.88 2.51
N GLU A 360 -24.49 6.74 1.81
CA GLU A 360 -24.62 6.66 0.36
C GLU A 360 -25.97 7.25 -0.13
N ASN A 361 -27.03 7.10 0.66
CA ASN A 361 -28.39 7.51 0.29
C ASN A 361 -28.86 8.76 1.04
N ASP A 362 -28.46 8.91 2.31
CA ASP A 362 -28.88 10.01 3.19
C ASP A 362 -27.77 10.33 4.21
N PHE A 363 -26.89 11.25 3.80
CA PHE A 363 -25.78 11.73 4.62
C PHE A 363 -26.23 12.32 5.97
N LYS A 364 -27.37 13.01 6.01
CA LYS A 364 -27.90 13.62 7.25
C LYS A 364 -28.37 12.54 8.21
N LYS A 365 -29.08 11.54 7.71
CA LYS A 365 -29.50 10.38 8.51
C LYS A 365 -28.30 9.61 9.02
N ALA A 366 -27.26 9.42 8.21
CA ALA A 366 -26.02 8.77 8.65
C ALA A 366 -25.37 9.52 9.83
N ALA A 367 -25.24 10.85 9.72
CA ALA A 367 -24.71 11.69 10.80
C ALA A 367 -25.53 11.57 12.10
N LEU A 368 -26.87 11.53 12.01
CA LEU A 368 -27.74 11.31 13.17
C LEU A 368 -27.55 9.92 13.81
N ASN A 369 -27.30 8.89 12.99
CA ASN A 369 -27.10 7.53 13.50
C ASN A 369 -25.79 7.38 14.30
N ILE A 370 -24.76 8.18 14.01
CA ILE A 370 -23.50 8.16 14.80
C ILE A 370 -23.79 8.43 16.28
N GLY A 371 -24.61 9.43 16.57
CA GLY A 371 -24.98 9.80 17.95
C GLY A 371 -25.72 8.69 18.70
N ALA A 372 -26.42 7.79 18.00
CA ALA A 372 -27.12 6.66 18.63
C ALA A 372 -26.15 5.63 19.25
N TYR A 373 -24.92 5.53 18.73
CA TYR A 373 -23.92 4.55 19.18
C TYR A 373 -22.78 5.17 20.00
N GLU A 374 -22.64 6.50 19.97
CA GLU A 374 -21.48 7.22 20.49
C GLU A 374 -21.10 6.83 21.93
N ASN A 375 -22.04 6.92 22.87
CA ASN A 375 -21.76 6.62 24.28
C ASN A 375 -21.31 5.17 24.50
N THR A 376 -21.93 4.22 23.82
CA THR A 376 -21.59 2.79 23.95
C THR A 376 -20.22 2.51 23.35
N VAL A 377 -19.93 3.03 22.16
CA VAL A 377 -18.62 2.91 21.51
C VAL A 377 -17.53 3.58 22.35
N ARG A 378 -17.81 4.76 22.91
CA ARG A 378 -16.88 5.48 23.80
C ARG A 378 -16.59 4.67 25.06
N ASN A 379 -17.62 4.09 25.67
CA ASN A 379 -17.47 3.22 26.83
C ASN A 379 -16.70 1.94 26.51
N LEU A 380 -16.73 1.44 25.28
CA LEU A 380 -15.88 0.32 24.83
C LEU A 380 -14.41 0.72 24.63
N CYS A 381 -14.14 1.98 24.29
CA CYS A 381 -12.76 2.49 24.23
C CYS A 381 -12.12 2.65 25.63
N LEU A 382 -12.90 2.76 26.71
CA LEU A 382 -12.37 2.94 28.07
C LEU A 382 -11.68 1.68 28.63
N PRO A 383 -12.22 0.45 28.49
CA PRO A 383 -11.51 -0.79 28.75
C PRO A 383 -10.22 -0.91 27.94
N ASN A 384 -9.19 -1.56 28.50
CA ASN A 384 -7.91 -1.77 27.84
C ASN A 384 -7.90 -2.97 26.85
N SER A 385 -9.03 -3.33 26.23
CA SER A 385 -8.96 -4.27 25.09
C SER A 385 -8.38 -3.54 23.89
N LEU A 386 -7.21 -4.00 23.46
CA LEU A 386 -6.49 -3.40 22.34
C LEU A 386 -7.24 -3.62 21.02
N GLU A 387 -7.88 -4.78 20.89
CA GLU A 387 -8.65 -5.20 19.72
C GLU A 387 -9.90 -4.32 19.53
N ASP A 388 -10.64 -4.05 20.60
CA ASP A 388 -11.81 -3.16 20.55
C ASP A 388 -11.38 -1.74 20.15
N LYS A 389 -10.30 -1.20 20.74
CA LYS A 389 -9.75 0.12 20.36
C LYS A 389 -9.32 0.19 18.89
N GLU A 390 -8.71 -0.87 18.37
CA GLU A 390 -8.26 -0.94 16.97
C GLU A 390 -9.42 -1.00 15.97
N GLU A 391 -10.47 -1.75 16.30
CA GLU A 391 -11.65 -1.86 15.47
C GLU A 391 -12.45 -0.56 15.48
N ILE A 392 -12.56 0.10 16.64
CA ILE A 392 -13.17 1.43 16.76
C ILE A 392 -12.34 2.47 15.99
N THR A 393 -11.00 2.43 16.08
CA THR A 393 -10.12 3.31 15.29
C THR A 393 -10.37 3.12 13.79
N SER A 394 -10.52 1.87 13.35
CA SER A 394 -10.78 1.53 11.95
C SER A 394 -12.15 2.06 11.50
N MET A 395 -13.20 1.84 12.30
CA MET A 395 -14.54 2.37 12.07
C MET A 395 -14.53 3.90 11.98
N LEU A 396 -13.98 4.60 12.98
CA LEU A 396 -13.96 6.06 13.00
C LEU A 396 -13.11 6.64 11.87
N SER A 397 -11.99 6.01 11.52
CA SER A 397 -11.18 6.43 10.37
C SER A 397 -12.01 6.42 9.08
N ARG A 398 -12.80 5.36 8.85
CA ARG A 398 -13.67 5.25 7.67
C ARG A 398 -14.76 6.33 7.66
N LEU A 399 -15.37 6.62 8.80
CA LEU A 399 -16.35 7.71 8.92
C LEU A 399 -15.73 9.10 8.69
N PHE A 400 -14.48 9.31 9.12
CA PHE A 400 -13.72 10.53 8.83
C PHE A 400 -13.45 10.68 7.34
N GLN A 401 -13.06 9.61 6.63
CA GLN A 401 -12.85 9.68 5.18
C GLN A 401 -14.14 9.99 4.42
N LEU A 402 -15.30 9.55 4.91
CA LEU A 402 -16.61 9.97 4.37
C LEU A 402 -16.99 11.42 4.68
N GLY A 403 -16.23 12.12 5.53
CA GLY A 403 -16.53 13.48 5.99
C GLY A 403 -17.68 13.55 7.00
N LEU A 404 -18.08 12.42 7.60
CA LEU A 404 -19.16 12.37 8.60
C LEU A 404 -18.72 12.88 9.98
N ILE A 405 -17.41 12.80 10.27
CA ILE A 405 -16.78 13.28 11.49
C ILE A 405 -15.44 13.96 11.17
N ASP A 406 -14.90 14.71 12.11
CA ASP A 406 -13.59 15.35 12.00
C ASP A 406 -12.52 14.68 12.89
N GLU A 407 -11.27 15.15 12.77
CA GLU A 407 -10.16 14.64 13.57
C GLU A 407 -10.33 14.92 15.07
N ALA A 408 -11.00 16.03 15.43
CA ALA A 408 -11.30 16.36 16.82
C ALA A 408 -12.25 15.34 17.47
N TYR A 409 -13.24 14.85 16.72
CA TYR A 409 -14.13 13.78 17.16
C TYR A 409 -13.35 12.51 17.49
N ILE A 410 -12.43 12.07 16.63
CA ILE A 410 -11.58 10.89 16.88
C ILE A 410 -10.71 11.11 18.13
N ASN A 411 -10.07 12.27 18.24
CA ASN A 411 -9.23 12.63 19.39
C ASN A 411 -10.02 12.61 20.71
N SER A 412 -11.33 12.89 20.69
CA SER A 412 -12.19 12.81 21.87
C SER A 412 -12.28 11.38 22.47
N PHE A 413 -12.01 10.34 21.66
CA PHE A 413 -11.94 8.95 22.12
C PHE A 413 -10.55 8.58 22.68
N GLY A 414 -9.59 9.52 22.69
CA GLY A 414 -8.18 9.23 23.00
C GLY A 414 -7.48 8.41 21.91
N LEU A 415 -8.01 8.45 20.69
CA LEU A 415 -7.48 7.74 19.53
C LEU A 415 -6.77 8.72 18.59
N VAL A 416 -5.84 8.21 17.78
CA VAL A 416 -5.11 8.98 16.78
C VAL A 416 -5.52 8.51 15.38
N LEU A 417 -5.84 9.44 14.48
CA LEU A 417 -6.18 9.12 13.10
C LEU A 417 -4.95 8.55 12.38
N PRO A 418 -4.98 7.30 11.90
CA PRO A 418 -3.87 6.73 11.16
C PRO A 418 -3.72 7.37 9.77
N LYS A 419 -2.48 7.67 9.37
CA LYS A 419 -2.18 8.34 8.09
C LYS A 419 -1.35 7.44 7.17
N LEU A 420 -2.00 6.80 6.20
CA LEU A 420 -1.36 5.85 5.27
C LEU A 420 -0.28 6.47 4.36
N ASN A 421 -0.38 7.77 4.09
CA ASN A 421 0.56 8.52 3.25
C ASN A 421 1.57 9.37 4.03
N ALA A 422 1.45 9.49 5.36
CA ALA A 422 2.29 10.39 6.17
C ALA A 422 3.78 10.08 6.03
N SER A 423 4.56 11.07 5.59
CA SER A 423 6.01 10.96 5.56
C SER A 423 6.59 10.88 6.97
N PHE A 424 7.85 10.47 7.10
CA PHE A 424 8.56 10.56 8.37
C PHE A 424 8.54 11.99 8.92
N SER A 425 8.68 12.98 8.04
CA SER A 425 8.62 14.41 8.42
C SER A 425 7.27 14.87 8.95
N ASP A 426 6.16 14.33 8.43
CA ASP A 426 4.81 14.75 8.85
C ASP A 426 4.43 14.20 10.23
N ASP A 427 5.11 13.13 10.66
CA ASP A 427 4.74 12.34 11.84
C ASP A 427 5.93 12.08 12.76
N GLN A 428 6.93 13.00 12.72
CA GLN A 428 8.19 12.83 13.43
C GLN A 428 7.97 12.55 14.91
N GLU A 429 7.08 13.28 15.60
CA GLU A 429 6.94 13.13 17.05
C GLU A 429 6.32 11.78 17.46
N ARG A 430 5.34 11.25 16.72
CA ARG A 430 4.80 9.91 16.99
C ARG A 430 5.85 8.84 16.70
N ILE A 431 6.44 8.86 15.51
CA ILE A 431 7.46 7.91 15.10
C ILE A 431 8.64 7.94 16.07
N LYS A 432 9.03 9.13 16.52
CA LYS A 432 10.07 9.34 17.53
C LYS A 432 9.68 8.76 18.87
N ALA A 433 8.45 8.97 19.36
CA ALA A 433 7.99 8.38 20.60
C ALA A 433 8.04 6.85 20.52
N GLU A 434 7.59 6.27 19.41
CA GLU A 434 7.57 4.83 19.18
C GLU A 434 8.96 4.23 19.03
N ILE A 435 9.83 4.83 18.21
CA ILE A 435 11.16 4.28 17.92
C ILE A 435 12.14 4.52 19.08
N ARG A 436 11.96 5.59 19.86
CA ARG A 436 12.80 5.85 21.04
C ARG A 436 12.77 4.73 22.07
N GLU A 437 11.67 3.99 22.16
CA GLU A 437 11.54 2.80 23.02
C GLU A 437 12.68 1.79 22.77
N PHE A 438 13.23 1.76 21.54
CA PHE A 438 14.29 0.84 21.14
C PHE A 438 15.72 1.41 21.29
N ALA A 439 15.88 2.62 21.84
CA ALA A 439 17.18 3.21 22.16
C ALA A 439 18.08 2.32 23.03
N PRO A 440 17.56 1.64 24.07
CA PRO A 440 18.38 0.73 24.87
C PRO A 440 18.97 -0.42 24.06
N ALA A 441 18.21 -1.00 23.10
CA ALA A 441 18.70 -2.09 22.25
C ALA A 441 19.84 -1.62 21.34
N ILE A 442 19.72 -0.43 20.77
CA ILE A 442 20.78 0.14 19.91
C ILE A 442 22.01 0.54 20.72
N LEU A 443 21.83 1.02 21.95
CA LEU A 443 22.94 1.27 22.87
C LEU A 443 23.67 -0.04 23.19
N LEU A 444 22.95 -1.12 23.51
CA LEU A 444 23.53 -2.44 23.73
C LEU A 444 24.26 -2.97 22.49
N LEU A 445 23.70 -2.80 21.30
CA LEU A 445 24.36 -3.14 20.04
C LEU A 445 25.70 -2.40 19.87
N ALA A 446 25.76 -1.15 20.34
CA ALA A 446 26.96 -0.32 20.27
C ALA A 446 28.02 -0.64 21.32
N THR A 447 27.62 -1.16 22.49
CA THR A 447 28.50 -1.37 23.65
C THR A 447 28.82 -2.83 23.96
N ASP A 448 28.01 -3.79 23.50
CA ASP A 448 28.29 -5.22 23.66
C ASP A 448 29.56 -5.57 22.85
N PRO A 449 30.64 -6.08 23.49
CA PRO A 449 31.91 -6.30 22.80
C PRO A 449 31.82 -7.27 21.61
N VAL A 450 30.96 -8.29 21.72
CA VAL A 450 30.80 -9.33 20.70
C VAL A 450 29.98 -8.79 19.53
N ALA A 451 28.87 -8.11 19.82
CA ALA A 451 28.06 -7.48 18.80
C ALA A 451 28.83 -6.37 18.09
N HIS A 452 29.57 -5.55 18.82
CA HIS A 452 30.40 -4.49 18.27
C HIS A 452 31.50 -5.02 17.35
N GLU A 453 32.08 -6.19 17.64
CA GLU A 453 33.06 -6.84 16.77
C GLU A 453 32.47 -7.16 15.40
N PHE A 454 31.24 -7.71 15.35
CA PHE A 454 30.65 -8.26 14.13
C PHE A 454 29.69 -7.32 13.40
N LEU A 455 29.05 -6.39 14.10
CA LEU A 455 27.92 -5.60 13.61
C LEU A 455 28.23 -4.12 13.57
N HIS A 456 27.62 -3.40 12.63
CA HIS A 456 27.56 -1.95 12.70
C HIS A 456 26.61 -1.52 13.84
N PRO A 457 26.94 -0.45 14.58
CA PRO A 457 26.19 -0.01 15.76
C PRO A 457 24.95 0.84 15.39
N PHE A 458 24.13 0.32 14.48
CA PHE A 458 22.84 0.88 14.09
C PHE A 458 21.92 -0.22 13.55
N ALA A 459 20.62 0.05 13.48
CA ALA A 459 19.65 -0.83 12.87
C ALA A 459 18.65 -0.04 12.00
N ILE A 460 17.96 -0.75 11.11
CA ILE A 460 16.81 -0.26 10.38
C ILE A 460 15.56 -0.84 11.03
N PHE A 461 14.64 0.03 11.42
CA PHE A 461 13.30 -0.33 11.84
C PHE A 461 12.35 -0.19 10.66
N TYR A 462 11.53 -1.21 10.41
CA TYR A 462 10.58 -1.23 9.31
C TYR A 462 9.34 -2.08 9.67
N GLY A 463 8.52 -2.38 8.68
CA GLY A 463 7.34 -3.23 8.84
C GLY A 463 6.05 -2.42 8.91
N SER A 464 4.94 -3.13 9.05
CA SER A 464 3.59 -2.53 8.97
C SER A 464 3.39 -1.40 9.99
N PHE A 465 3.95 -1.54 11.20
CA PHE A 465 3.79 -0.60 12.31
C PHE A 465 4.19 0.83 11.91
N LEU A 466 5.39 0.99 11.33
CA LEU A 466 5.90 2.28 10.87
C LEU A 466 5.21 2.80 9.61
N LYS A 467 4.55 1.92 8.85
CA LYS A 467 3.80 2.30 7.65
C LYS A 467 2.40 2.85 7.98
N GLY A 468 1.99 2.84 9.26
CA GLY A 468 0.77 3.50 9.75
C GLY A 468 -0.54 2.76 9.48
N TYR A 469 -0.49 1.53 8.96
CA TYR A 469 -1.70 0.70 8.72
C TYR A 469 -1.80 -0.51 9.64
N ALA A 470 -0.80 -0.74 10.49
CA ALA A 470 -0.80 -1.90 11.37
C ALA A 470 -1.71 -1.72 12.58
N ARG A 471 -2.03 -2.84 13.20
CA ARG A 471 -2.62 -2.87 14.52
C ARG A 471 -1.55 -2.45 15.55
N ASN A 472 -1.96 -1.91 16.69
CA ASN A 472 -1.06 -1.46 17.76
C ASN A 472 -0.25 -2.62 18.37
N ASN A 473 -0.72 -3.87 18.21
CA ASN A 473 0.02 -5.08 18.56
C ASN A 473 0.93 -5.62 17.44
N ALA A 474 1.05 -4.92 16.32
CA ALA A 474 1.86 -5.40 15.21
C ALA A 474 3.33 -5.48 15.59
N ASP A 475 3.99 -6.50 15.04
CA ASP A 475 5.42 -6.70 15.22
C ASP A 475 6.19 -5.53 14.61
N LEU A 476 7.28 -5.15 15.27
CA LEU A 476 8.27 -4.24 14.71
C LEU A 476 9.40 -5.07 14.13
N ASP A 477 9.64 -4.91 12.84
CA ASP A 477 10.69 -5.63 12.14
C ASP A 477 12.00 -4.84 12.18
N VAL A 478 13.11 -5.56 12.31
CA VAL A 478 14.45 -4.97 12.49
C VAL A 478 15.44 -5.60 11.53
N ALA A 479 16.25 -4.76 10.88
CA ALA A 479 17.39 -5.20 10.10
C ALA A 479 18.70 -4.63 10.66
N VAL A 480 19.73 -5.46 10.67
CA VAL A 480 21.08 -5.14 11.16
C VAL A 480 22.13 -5.42 10.09
N PHE A 481 23.32 -4.85 10.26
CA PHE A 481 24.39 -4.94 9.27
C PHE A 481 25.61 -5.64 9.86
N VAL A 482 25.99 -6.76 9.25
CA VAL A 482 27.21 -7.49 9.55
C VAL A 482 28.36 -6.86 8.78
N LYS A 483 29.44 -6.54 9.49
CA LYS A 483 30.62 -5.87 8.93
C LYS A 483 31.30 -6.72 7.85
N PRO A 484 32.03 -6.10 6.91
CA PRO A 484 32.83 -6.81 5.93
C PRO A 484 33.85 -7.77 6.54
N GLY A 485 34.03 -8.93 5.90
CA GLY A 485 35.06 -9.92 6.26
C GLY A 485 34.66 -10.86 7.40
N ILE A 486 33.48 -10.71 8.00
CA ILE A 486 33.01 -11.63 9.03
C ILE A 486 32.65 -12.98 8.40
N PRO A 487 33.22 -14.10 8.89
CA PRO A 487 32.90 -15.43 8.37
C PRO A 487 31.48 -15.88 8.73
N VAL A 488 30.77 -16.51 7.80
CA VAL A 488 29.39 -17.02 7.99
C VAL A 488 29.27 -18.01 9.16
N ILE A 489 30.33 -18.74 9.50
CA ILE A 489 30.35 -19.64 10.67
C ILE A 489 30.08 -18.89 12.00
N LYS A 490 30.27 -17.57 12.04
CA LYS A 490 29.94 -16.73 13.20
C LYS A 490 28.45 -16.38 13.28
N ARG A 491 27.65 -16.66 12.25
CA ARG A 491 26.22 -16.30 12.17
C ARG A 491 25.41 -16.78 13.38
N LYS A 492 25.61 -18.01 13.84
CA LYS A 492 24.91 -18.52 15.03
C LYS A 492 25.19 -17.68 16.28
N ASN A 493 26.45 -17.30 16.49
CA ASN A 493 26.84 -16.44 17.62
C ASN A 493 26.23 -15.03 17.47
N ILE A 494 26.21 -14.49 16.25
CA ILE A 494 25.55 -13.21 15.95
C ILE A 494 24.06 -13.28 16.30
N GLN A 495 23.35 -14.32 15.85
CA GLN A 495 21.92 -14.53 16.13
C GLN A 495 21.63 -14.69 17.62
N ASP A 496 22.44 -15.46 18.34
CA ASP A 496 22.30 -15.64 19.79
C ASP A 496 22.47 -14.31 20.55
N ARG A 497 23.32 -13.40 20.04
CA ARG A 497 23.49 -12.06 20.61
C ARG A 497 22.35 -11.13 20.24
N LEU A 498 21.94 -11.11 18.98
CA LEU A 498 20.83 -10.30 18.49
C LEU A 498 19.53 -10.60 19.24
N ARG A 499 19.22 -11.87 19.54
CA ARG A 499 18.06 -12.26 20.37
C ARG A 499 18.08 -11.67 21.78
N LYS A 500 19.26 -11.46 22.36
CA LYS A 500 19.41 -10.85 23.68
C LYS A 500 19.29 -9.34 23.62
N ILE A 501 19.87 -8.72 22.59
CA ILE A 501 19.87 -7.27 22.39
C ILE A 501 18.46 -6.77 22.04
N PHE A 502 17.77 -7.48 21.15
CA PHE A 502 16.43 -7.15 20.69
C PHE A 502 15.40 -8.12 21.30
N SER A 503 15.39 -8.22 22.63
CA SER A 503 14.47 -9.07 23.39
C SER A 503 13.09 -8.45 23.65
N HIS A 504 12.85 -7.25 23.10
CA HIS A 504 11.60 -6.52 23.25
C HIS A 504 10.41 -7.32 22.70
N GLU A 505 9.27 -7.33 23.40
CA GLU A 505 8.10 -8.15 23.04
C GLU A 505 7.56 -7.88 21.62
N ARG A 506 7.71 -6.63 21.14
CA ARG A 506 7.33 -6.21 19.78
C ARG A 506 8.29 -6.70 18.71
N ILE A 507 9.54 -6.99 19.06
CA ILE A 507 10.55 -7.53 18.15
C ILE A 507 10.59 -9.04 18.42
N LYS A 508 9.70 -9.80 17.78
CA LYS A 508 9.52 -11.25 18.01
C LYS A 508 10.68 -12.13 17.48
N GLY A 509 11.92 -11.67 17.65
CA GLY A 509 13.16 -12.39 17.30
C GLY A 509 13.45 -12.53 15.81
N LYS A 510 12.64 -11.91 14.93
CA LYS A 510 12.85 -11.90 13.48
C LYS A 510 13.72 -10.70 13.10
N ILE A 511 15.02 -10.93 13.05
CA ILE A 511 15.99 -9.87 12.74
C ILE A 511 16.65 -10.24 11.42
N VAL A 512 16.53 -9.34 10.44
CA VAL A 512 17.11 -9.51 9.12
C VAL A 512 18.55 -9.04 9.13
N GLU A 513 19.44 -9.81 8.53
CA GLU A 513 20.87 -9.58 8.51
C GLU A 513 21.32 -9.18 7.09
N TYR A 514 21.83 -7.95 6.94
CA TYR A 514 22.58 -7.53 5.77
C TYR A 514 24.05 -7.86 5.97
N TRP A 515 24.56 -8.87 5.26
CA TRP A 515 25.98 -9.18 5.26
C TRP A 515 26.71 -8.34 4.23
N LEU A 516 27.64 -7.50 4.67
CA LEU A 516 28.34 -6.60 3.79
C LEU A 516 29.67 -7.19 3.31
N GLU A 517 30.07 -6.82 2.10
CA GLU A 517 31.39 -7.08 1.54
C GLU A 517 32.01 -5.77 1.08
N LYS A 518 33.35 -5.70 1.09
CA LYS A 518 34.08 -4.53 0.62
C LYS A 518 34.64 -4.82 -0.77
N LYS A 519 34.27 -3.99 -1.75
CA LYS A 519 34.73 -4.10 -3.13
C LYS A 519 35.11 -2.72 -3.64
N ASN A 520 36.35 -2.55 -4.08
CA ASN A 520 36.88 -1.29 -4.61
C ASN A 520 36.64 -0.07 -3.68
N GLY A 521 36.73 -0.28 -2.36
CA GLY A 521 36.49 0.78 -1.37
C GLY A 521 35.01 1.03 -1.03
N MET A 522 34.07 0.46 -1.79
CA MET A 522 32.63 0.52 -1.57
C MET A 522 32.13 -0.71 -0.80
N LEU A 523 30.94 -0.59 -0.24
CA LEU A 523 30.22 -1.68 0.41
C LEU A 523 29.19 -2.26 -0.57
N GLU A 524 29.06 -3.58 -0.61
CA GLU A 524 28.01 -4.29 -1.34
C GLU A 524 27.30 -5.29 -0.40
N VAL A 525 26.04 -5.59 -0.67
CA VAL A 525 25.32 -6.68 0.02
C VAL A 525 25.75 -8.01 -0.60
N ARG A 526 26.15 -8.94 0.27
CA ARG A 526 26.49 -10.31 -0.10
C ARG A 526 25.22 -11.09 -0.42
N ASP A 527 25.20 -11.72 -1.60
CA ASP A 527 24.14 -12.66 -1.94
C ASP A 527 24.55 -14.07 -1.51
N PHE A 528 23.62 -14.80 -0.89
CA PHE A 528 23.83 -16.18 -0.47
C PHE A 528 23.20 -17.14 -1.45
N THR A 529 23.87 -18.25 -1.75
CA THR A 529 23.35 -19.29 -2.67
C THR A 529 22.21 -20.11 -2.07
N LYS A 530 22.04 -20.07 -0.75
CA LYS A 530 20.95 -20.73 -0.03
C LYS A 530 20.05 -19.63 0.56
N PRO A 531 18.79 -19.52 0.10
CA PRO A 531 17.87 -18.54 0.64
C PRO A 531 17.58 -18.84 2.11
N ASP A 532 17.42 -17.78 2.89
CA ASP A 532 17.09 -17.82 4.31
C ASP A 532 16.33 -16.53 4.64
N VAL A 533 15.17 -16.65 5.27
CA VAL A 533 14.26 -15.53 5.56
C VAL A 533 14.88 -14.45 6.46
N TYR A 534 16.01 -14.73 7.12
CA TYR A 534 16.75 -13.78 7.94
C TYR A 534 18.01 -13.23 7.24
N LEU A 535 18.32 -13.66 6.01
CA LEU A 535 19.43 -13.11 5.22
C LEU A 535 18.88 -12.23 4.11
N ALA A 536 19.10 -10.93 4.22
CA ALA A 536 18.79 -10.04 3.12
C ALA A 536 19.84 -10.17 2.01
N ASP A 537 19.37 -10.15 0.77
CA ASP A 537 20.21 -10.01 -0.41
C ASP A 537 20.12 -8.59 -0.99
N ARG A 538 20.82 -8.36 -2.11
CA ARG A 538 20.82 -7.05 -2.78
C ARG A 538 19.48 -6.61 -3.39
N THR A 539 18.50 -7.50 -3.52
CA THR A 539 17.16 -7.18 -4.04
C THR A 539 16.27 -6.56 -2.95
N TRP A 540 16.60 -6.76 -1.66
CA TRP A 540 15.89 -6.21 -0.50
C TRP A 540 16.16 -4.72 -0.27
N ILE A 541 16.26 -3.95 -1.35
CA ILE A 541 16.49 -2.50 -1.33
C ILE A 541 15.36 -1.73 -0.66
N HIS A 542 14.14 -2.28 -0.69
CA HIS A 542 12.96 -1.62 -0.13
C HIS A 542 13.13 -1.38 1.37
N LEU A 543 13.79 -2.27 2.12
CA LEU A 543 14.09 -2.03 3.54
C LEU A 543 15.15 -0.96 3.72
N LEU A 544 16.21 -0.98 2.89
CA LEU A 544 17.28 0.01 2.93
C LEU A 544 16.73 1.42 2.72
N PHE A 545 15.88 1.61 1.71
CA PHE A 545 15.41 2.92 1.26
C PHE A 545 14.12 3.39 1.93
N ALA A 546 13.26 2.49 2.42
CA ALA A 546 11.98 2.84 3.04
C ALA A 546 11.94 2.70 4.57
N GLY A 547 12.93 2.04 5.19
CA GLY A 547 13.01 1.87 6.65
C GLY A 547 13.64 3.05 7.38
N ILE A 548 13.38 3.17 8.68
CA ILE A 548 13.90 4.23 9.54
C ILE A 548 15.20 3.76 10.20
N TRP A 549 16.27 4.56 10.12
CA TRP A 549 17.57 4.16 10.62
C TRP A 549 17.84 4.79 11.98
N MET A 550 18.43 4.02 12.89
CA MET A 550 18.74 4.49 14.22
C MET A 550 20.02 3.87 14.77
N GLY A 551 20.91 4.70 15.31
CA GLY A 551 22.19 4.29 15.89
C GLY A 551 23.27 5.34 15.82
N LYS A 552 24.54 4.90 15.83
CA LYS A 552 25.67 5.83 15.82
C LYS A 552 25.71 6.62 14.51
N ASP A 553 25.78 7.94 14.63
CA ASP A 553 25.79 8.90 13.51
C ASP A 553 26.84 8.52 12.45
N ASN A 554 28.11 8.41 12.87
CA ASN A 554 29.21 8.08 11.97
C ASN A 554 29.05 6.73 11.26
N ALA A 555 28.41 5.74 11.89
CA ALA A 555 28.20 4.43 11.29
C ALA A 555 27.10 4.46 10.21
N ILE A 556 26.02 5.20 10.46
CA ILE A 556 24.96 5.44 9.46
C ILE A 556 25.55 6.21 8.28
N LYS A 557 26.31 7.28 8.56
CA LYS A 557 26.98 8.09 7.54
C LYS A 557 27.91 7.24 6.66
N ASP A 558 28.70 6.35 7.24
CA ASP A 558 29.61 5.46 6.49
C ASP A 558 28.86 4.60 5.47
N VAL A 559 27.69 4.06 5.85
CA VAL A 559 26.87 3.23 4.97
C VAL A 559 26.16 4.07 3.90
N TYR A 560 25.70 5.27 4.23
CA TYR A 560 25.21 6.24 3.24
C TYR A 560 26.27 6.61 2.20
N GLU A 561 27.54 6.70 2.61
CA GLU A 561 28.64 7.06 1.72
C GLU A 561 29.13 5.89 0.86
N LYS A 562 29.13 4.66 1.42
CA LYS A 562 29.79 3.51 0.79
C LYS A 562 28.86 2.44 0.23
N LEU A 563 27.63 2.32 0.71
CA LEU A 563 26.67 1.30 0.24
C LEU A 563 25.62 1.89 -0.70
N LEU A 564 24.89 2.89 -0.23
CA LEU A 564 23.70 3.39 -0.94
C LEU A 564 23.97 3.96 -2.35
N PRO A 565 25.11 4.62 -2.64
CA PRO A 565 25.40 5.12 -3.99
C PRO A 565 25.47 4.02 -5.04
N GLY A 566 25.85 2.79 -4.67
CA GLY A 566 25.90 1.65 -5.60
C GLY A 566 24.55 1.29 -6.22
N PHE A 567 23.43 1.71 -5.60
CA PHE A 567 22.09 1.57 -6.17
C PHE A 567 21.73 2.70 -7.14
N LEU A 568 22.26 3.91 -6.90
CA LEU A 568 22.01 5.09 -7.73
C LEU A 568 22.86 5.10 -9.00
N TYR A 569 24.08 4.57 -8.93
CA TYR A 569 25.01 4.45 -10.06
C TYR A 569 25.02 3.01 -10.63
N SER A 570 23.84 2.42 -10.80
CA SER A 570 23.66 1.01 -11.21
C SER A 570 23.45 0.79 -12.72
N GLY A 571 23.79 1.76 -13.56
CA GLY A 571 23.53 1.70 -15.00
C GLY A 571 24.19 0.47 -15.65
N GLY A 572 23.38 -0.33 -16.36
CA GLY A 572 23.84 -1.57 -17.00
C GLY A 572 24.03 -2.76 -16.05
N LYS A 573 23.75 -2.61 -14.75
CA LYS A 573 23.79 -3.73 -13.80
C LYS A 573 22.62 -4.68 -14.06
N ILE A 574 22.93 -5.96 -14.24
CA ILE A 574 21.95 -7.02 -14.43
C ILE A 574 21.90 -7.91 -13.18
N LEU A 575 20.69 -8.19 -12.69
CA LEU A 575 20.42 -9.15 -11.63
C LEU A 575 19.32 -10.09 -12.13
N GLU A 576 19.50 -11.40 -11.95
CA GLU A 576 18.52 -12.41 -12.40
C GLU A 576 18.11 -12.25 -13.89
N GLY A 577 19.05 -11.85 -14.75
CA GLY A 577 18.79 -11.61 -16.17
C GLY A 577 17.97 -10.36 -16.49
N ARG A 578 17.69 -9.50 -15.50
CA ARG A 578 16.91 -8.26 -15.63
C ARG A 578 17.73 -7.04 -15.21
N ASP A 579 17.35 -5.86 -15.70
CA ASP A 579 17.88 -4.58 -15.23
C ASP A 579 17.70 -4.46 -13.70
N ALA A 580 18.80 -4.29 -12.97
CA ALA A 580 18.79 -4.30 -11.50
C ALA A 580 17.89 -3.20 -10.93
N ARG A 581 17.90 -2.01 -11.55
CA ARG A 581 17.07 -0.89 -11.14
C ARG A 581 15.58 -1.17 -11.31
N MET A 582 15.17 -1.86 -12.38
CA MET A 582 13.78 -2.28 -12.54
C MET A 582 13.35 -3.25 -11.43
N LEU A 583 14.17 -4.24 -11.11
CA LEU A 583 13.90 -5.16 -10.00
C LEU A 583 13.70 -4.41 -8.68
N TRP A 584 14.64 -3.53 -8.36
CA TRP A 584 14.62 -2.73 -7.15
C TRP A 584 13.40 -1.82 -7.03
N LEU A 585 13.02 -1.14 -8.11
CA LEU A 585 11.82 -0.32 -8.13
C LEU A 585 10.54 -1.18 -7.97
N GLY A 586 10.51 -2.38 -8.57
CA GLY A 586 9.43 -3.34 -8.37
C GLY A 586 9.28 -3.77 -6.91
N GLU A 587 10.40 -4.04 -6.23
CA GLU A 587 10.42 -4.38 -4.80
C GLU A 587 9.96 -3.20 -3.92
N MET A 588 10.40 -1.98 -4.24
CA MET A 588 9.95 -0.77 -3.54
C MET A 588 8.45 -0.54 -3.74
N GLU A 589 7.94 -0.67 -4.96
CA GLU A 589 6.52 -0.55 -5.27
C GLU A 589 5.68 -1.60 -4.53
N ARG A 590 6.12 -2.86 -4.56
CA ARG A 590 5.46 -3.96 -3.86
C ARG A 590 5.31 -3.65 -2.37
N GLU A 591 6.37 -3.17 -1.74
CA GLU A 591 6.38 -2.91 -0.30
C GLU A 591 5.61 -1.63 0.09
N VAL A 592 5.73 -0.57 -0.71
CA VAL A 592 5.19 0.77 -0.43
C VAL A 592 3.71 0.87 -0.81
N LEU A 593 3.28 0.20 -1.87
CA LEU A 593 1.91 0.27 -2.38
C LEU A 593 1.16 -1.02 -2.11
N GLN A 594 1.62 -2.13 -2.69
CA GLN A 594 0.82 -3.35 -2.76
C GLN A 594 0.65 -3.95 -1.35
N TYR A 595 1.74 -4.22 -0.63
CA TYR A 595 1.65 -4.74 0.73
C TYR A 595 1.06 -3.73 1.71
N ARG A 596 1.33 -2.42 1.52
CA ARG A 596 0.77 -1.36 2.38
C ARG A 596 -0.74 -1.21 2.24
N LEU A 597 -1.24 -1.21 1.01
CA LEU A 597 -2.62 -0.83 0.71
C LEU A 597 -3.51 -2.05 0.45
N MET A 598 -3.03 -3.08 -0.26
CA MET A 598 -3.80 -4.27 -0.62
C MET A 598 -3.90 -5.29 0.51
N HIS A 599 -2.78 -5.55 1.22
CA HIS A 599 -2.72 -6.56 2.30
C HIS A 599 -3.33 -6.02 3.60
N LYS A 600 -4.62 -5.67 3.54
CA LYS A 600 -5.53 -5.15 4.58
C LYS A 600 -5.50 -3.63 4.85
N GLY A 601 -4.50 -2.89 4.40
CA GLY A 601 -4.30 -1.50 4.85
C GLY A 601 -5.35 -0.49 4.38
N TYR A 602 -5.77 -0.54 3.11
CA TYR A 602 -6.68 0.47 2.55
C TYR A 602 -8.09 0.36 3.15
N PHE A 603 -8.79 -0.76 2.93
CA PHE A 603 -10.16 -0.95 3.41
C PHE A 603 -10.28 -1.05 4.92
N ARG A 604 -9.18 -1.23 5.67
CA ARG A 604 -9.26 -1.07 7.12
C ARG A 604 -9.59 0.37 7.51
N LEU A 605 -9.03 1.36 6.82
CA LEU A 605 -9.08 2.76 7.22
C LEU A 605 -9.94 3.64 6.31
N ASN A 606 -10.25 3.17 5.10
CA ASN A 606 -11.01 3.91 4.10
C ASN A 606 -12.25 3.11 3.69
N PRO A 607 -13.40 3.78 3.52
CA PRO A 607 -14.61 3.17 2.97
C PRO A 607 -14.37 2.72 1.52
N ARG A 608 -15.33 1.97 0.95
CA ARG A 608 -15.34 1.72 -0.49
C ARG A 608 -15.83 2.98 -1.19
N GLU A 609 -15.13 3.44 -2.22
CA GLU A 609 -15.38 4.72 -2.89
C GLU A 609 -15.31 4.60 -4.41
N GLY A 610 -16.24 3.83 -4.98
CA GLY A 610 -16.40 3.70 -6.43
C GLY A 610 -15.37 2.79 -7.10
N GLY A 611 -15.08 3.05 -8.37
CA GLY A 611 -14.20 2.25 -9.22
C GLY A 611 -14.94 1.43 -10.28
N ILE A 612 -14.20 0.57 -10.98
CA ILE A 612 -14.77 -0.38 -11.97
C ILE A 612 -15.79 -1.33 -11.31
N ASP A 613 -15.67 -1.55 -10.00
CA ASP A 613 -16.39 -2.58 -9.23
C ASP A 613 -17.38 -2.02 -8.17
N SER A 614 -17.95 -0.81 -8.33
CA SER A 614 -18.94 -0.27 -7.38
C SER A 614 -20.28 -1.02 -7.36
N ASP A 615 -21.05 -0.93 -6.26
CA ASP A 615 -22.14 -1.84 -5.88
C ASP A 615 -23.07 -2.35 -6.99
N GLY A 616 -23.25 -3.68 -6.99
CA GLY A 616 -23.98 -4.45 -8.00
C GLY A 616 -23.09 -5.07 -9.09
N THR A 617 -21.76 -4.84 -9.11
CA THR A 617 -20.84 -5.24 -10.18
C THR A 617 -19.90 -6.40 -9.81
N ASP A 618 -20.28 -7.61 -10.23
CA ASP A 618 -19.37 -8.76 -10.33
C ASP A 618 -18.35 -8.53 -11.46
N GLY A 619 -17.32 -7.71 -11.18
CA GLY A 619 -16.24 -7.34 -12.09
C GLY A 619 -14.89 -8.02 -11.81
N LEU A 620 -13.79 -7.37 -12.18
CA LEU A 620 -12.45 -7.97 -12.20
C LEU A 620 -11.86 -8.00 -10.79
N ASP A 621 -11.75 -9.17 -10.16
CA ASP A 621 -11.27 -9.30 -8.76
C ASP A 621 -12.06 -8.40 -7.77
N PRO A 622 -13.38 -8.63 -7.56
CA PRO A 622 -14.30 -7.69 -6.90
C PRO A 622 -14.04 -7.43 -5.40
N GLN A 623 -13.09 -8.13 -4.81
CA GLN A 623 -12.63 -7.89 -3.43
C GLN A 623 -11.37 -7.02 -3.37
N SER A 624 -10.80 -6.70 -4.52
CA SER A 624 -9.58 -5.92 -4.65
C SER A 624 -9.84 -4.43 -4.39
N ALA A 625 -9.01 -3.83 -3.54
CA ALA A 625 -8.97 -2.38 -3.41
C ALA A 625 -8.36 -1.68 -4.63
N PHE A 626 -7.66 -2.39 -5.51
CA PHE A 626 -6.93 -1.79 -6.64
C PHE A 626 -7.82 -0.96 -7.57
N TRP A 627 -9.10 -1.34 -7.68
CA TRP A 627 -10.08 -0.67 -8.54
C TRP A 627 -10.77 0.51 -7.89
N ASP A 628 -10.69 0.61 -6.56
CA ASP A 628 -11.31 1.67 -5.78
C ASP A 628 -10.67 3.03 -6.06
N SER A 629 -11.48 4.06 -6.29
CA SER A 629 -10.99 5.38 -6.69
C SER A 629 -10.15 6.03 -5.59
N GLY A 630 -10.50 5.84 -4.32
CA GLY A 630 -9.72 6.36 -3.19
C GLY A 630 -8.39 5.62 -3.02
N TYR A 631 -8.36 4.30 -3.27
CA TYR A 631 -7.12 3.53 -3.32
C TYR A 631 -6.19 4.08 -4.39
N ARG A 632 -6.70 4.29 -5.61
CA ARG A 632 -5.91 4.77 -6.76
C ARG A 632 -5.32 6.15 -6.50
N ARG A 633 -6.09 7.06 -5.88
CA ARG A 633 -5.58 8.38 -5.43
C ARG A 633 -4.43 8.24 -4.45
N LEU A 634 -4.60 7.44 -3.40
CA LEU A 634 -3.58 7.22 -2.39
C LEU A 634 -2.33 6.54 -2.97
N ALA A 635 -2.52 5.52 -3.81
CA ALA A 635 -1.44 4.80 -4.48
C ALA A 635 -0.63 5.70 -5.42
N THR A 636 -1.30 6.60 -6.16
CA THR A 636 -0.67 7.61 -7.02
C THR A 636 0.26 8.52 -6.21
N ILE A 637 -0.23 9.07 -5.09
CA ILE A 637 0.57 9.95 -4.22
C ILE A 637 1.75 9.19 -3.62
N LEU A 638 1.53 7.97 -3.12
CA LEU A 638 2.60 7.15 -2.56
C LEU A 638 3.64 6.76 -3.61
N PHE A 639 3.24 6.44 -4.85
CA PHE A 639 4.17 6.11 -5.93
C PHE A 639 5.12 7.29 -6.19
N ILE A 640 4.56 8.50 -6.34
CA ILE A 640 5.32 9.72 -6.62
C ILE A 640 6.27 10.05 -5.46
N LYS A 641 5.79 9.92 -4.21
CA LYS A 641 6.54 10.29 -2.98
C LYS A 641 7.50 9.21 -2.47
N ARG A 642 7.39 7.95 -2.89
CA ARG A 642 8.16 6.85 -2.23
C ARG A 642 8.69 5.77 -3.15
N VAL A 643 8.12 5.60 -4.36
CA VAL A 643 8.70 4.69 -5.37
C VAL A 643 9.67 5.51 -6.22
N PHE A 644 10.85 5.74 -5.65
CA PHE A 644 11.89 6.59 -6.23
C PHE A 644 13.28 6.03 -6.00
N LEU A 645 13.93 5.68 -7.11
CA LEU A 645 15.33 5.28 -7.15
C LEU A 645 15.93 5.86 -8.44
N PRO A 646 16.59 7.03 -8.40
CA PRO A 646 17.12 7.70 -9.58
C PRO A 646 18.31 6.91 -10.15
N GLN A 647 18.47 6.93 -11.48
CA GLN A 647 19.70 6.48 -12.13
C GLN A 647 20.58 7.69 -12.37
N LEU A 648 21.71 7.74 -11.67
CA LEU A 648 22.71 8.78 -11.85
C LEU A 648 23.80 8.27 -12.78
N GLU A 649 24.30 9.17 -13.61
CA GLU A 649 25.49 8.92 -14.42
C GLU A 649 26.73 9.29 -13.60
N GLU A 650 27.75 8.44 -13.64
CA GLU A 650 29.08 8.82 -13.18
C GLU A 650 29.62 9.87 -14.16
N ASN A 651 29.32 11.14 -13.88
CA ASN A 651 29.96 12.23 -14.60
C ASN A 651 31.45 12.22 -14.24
N PHE A 652 32.26 11.50 -15.03
CA PHE A 652 33.69 11.76 -15.15
C PHE A 652 33.83 13.09 -15.90
N ARG A 653 33.84 14.20 -15.17
CA ARG A 653 34.38 15.48 -15.65
C ARG A 653 35.48 15.93 -14.74
#